data_AF-A0A813WQQ9-F1
#
_entry.id   AF-A0A813WQQ9-F1
#
_cell.length_a   1.000
_cell.length_b   1.000
_cell.length_c   1.000
_cell.angle_alpha   90.00
_cell.angle_beta   90.00
_cell.angle_gamma   90.00
#
_symmetry.space_group_name_H-M   'P 1'
#
loop_
_entity.id
_entity.type
_entity.pdbx_description
1 polymer ?
#
loop_
_entity_poly.entity_id
_entity_poly.type
_entity_poly.pdbx_seq_one_letter_code
_entity_poly.pdbx_strand_id
1 'polypeptide(L)'
;MINPEMNGYYSNPNNSIYMQAYQQSAAQPYETAYTNNMINPYSEDYMQQEEEWEREGLLDPLWEKQQRKTFTAWCNSHLRKAGTQIEEINDDFRNGLKLMLLLEVISSEQLPKPDRGKMRFHKIANVNKALDFIQSKGVKLVSIGAEEIVDGNLKMTLGMIWTIILRFAIQDISVEEMSAKEGLLLWCQRKTQPYKNVNVQNFNMSFKDGLAFCALIHRHRPDLIDYDKLNKDEPLKNLNLAFDIAEKHLDIPKMLDAEDMVNCIRPDDRSVMTYVSAYYHAAKPDEKSIMTYVSSYYHAFAGAQKAETAANRICKVLKVNQENERLMEEYERLASDLLEWIRRTTPWLENRTTDNTLPGTQKKLSEFRDYRRVHKPPRLEQKAKLETDFNTLQTKLRLSNRPAYMPSEGKLVSDITNAWKGLEFAERGFEEWLLSELMRLERLDHLAKKFKHKCDIHESWANGKEDLLEAQDFKRCKLNDLKALIKKHEAFESDLAAHQDRVEQIAAIAQELNALDYHDSASVNARCERICRNWDLLGSLTSKRRVALEEAERILEHVDSLFLEYAKRAAPYNNWLDGAREDLVDMFIVHSVDEIQGLIGAHEQFKATLPEADKEFNSINALAQEAHHLCQQHGLQLGENPYTTIQPGELQSKWYEVQHLVPHRDQTLQKEMNKQKQNDSLRILFAQKANVVGPWIERQHDQIASVTVNMQGGLEAQLQRLKTMEQSLAQYKPNIDELENINKEIQEAMIFENRHTGYTMETIRVGWEQLGVSLTRNINEVENQILTRDSKGITEEQMNEFRMSFNHFDKSRTRRLEPKEFRSCLISLGYNIRDDKQGDADFQRIMSIVDPNNTGYITFDSFMDFMTRDASDQDTADQIIQSFRVLANNKPFITADILRSELPPDQAQYCIQRMQPYRGPDAVHGALDYTSFSTALYGESDL
;
A
#
# COMPACT_ATOMS: atom_id res chain seq x y z
N MET A 1 13.58 13.75 23.07
CA MET A 1 14.73 12.82 23.20
C MET A 1 14.87 12.11 21.87
N ILE A 2 16.02 12.10 21.16
CA ILE A 2 17.29 12.84 21.33
C ILE A 2 17.72 13.31 19.92
N ASN A 3 18.35 14.48 19.84
CA ASN A 3 19.20 14.93 18.73
C ASN A 3 20.61 15.12 19.35
N PRO A 4 21.72 14.80 18.66
CA PRO A 4 22.43 15.89 17.96
C PRO A 4 23.31 15.49 16.74
N GLU A 5 23.48 16.42 15.77
CA GLU A 5 24.78 16.94 15.23
C GLU A 5 25.76 15.99 14.48
N MET A 6 26.76 16.38 13.65
CA MET A 6 27.24 17.60 12.93
C MET A 6 28.20 17.11 11.80
N ASN A 7 29.03 17.83 11.02
CA ASN A 7 29.56 19.22 10.95
C ASN A 7 30.01 19.57 9.50
N GLY A 8 30.58 20.76 9.26
CA GLY A 8 31.26 21.17 8.01
C GLY A 8 30.36 21.90 7.01
N TYR A 9 30.28 23.24 6.94
CA TYR A 9 31.20 24.34 7.30
C TYR A 9 32.52 24.39 6.49
N TYR A 10 32.98 25.55 6.01
CA TYR A 10 32.47 26.94 6.21
C TYR A 10 31.55 27.41 5.05
N SER A 11 31.42 28.64 4.51
CA SER A 11 32.22 29.87 4.46
C SER A 11 31.34 31.14 4.36
N ASN A 12 31.97 32.33 4.36
CA ASN A 12 31.38 33.68 4.41
C ASN A 12 32.39 34.66 3.72
N PRO A 13 32.16 35.99 3.52
CA PRO A 13 30.98 36.84 3.76
C PRO A 13 30.56 37.67 2.50
N ASN A 14 29.65 38.67 2.49
CA ASN A 14 29.01 39.46 3.56
C ASN A 14 27.69 40.15 3.10
N ASN A 15 26.77 40.47 4.04
CA ASN A 15 25.69 41.50 4.01
C ASN A 15 24.76 41.61 2.76
N SER A 16 23.41 41.67 2.84
CA SER A 16 22.61 42.63 3.64
C SER A 16 21.08 42.47 3.45
N ILE A 17 20.33 42.45 4.57
CA ILE A 17 18.96 42.99 4.80
C ILE A 17 17.72 42.46 4.01
N TYR A 18 16.69 42.17 4.81
CA TYR A 18 15.24 42.04 4.59
C TYR A 18 14.60 42.50 3.26
N MET A 19 13.58 41.73 2.84
CA MET A 19 12.55 42.17 1.88
C MET A 19 11.14 41.89 2.43
N GLN A 20 10.27 42.91 2.41
CA GLN A 20 8.82 42.73 2.49
C GLN A 20 8.08 43.82 1.70
N ALA A 21 7.14 43.37 0.86
CA ALA A 21 6.01 44.10 0.28
C ALA A 21 6.20 45.16 -0.85
N TYR A 22 5.35 44.98 -1.88
CA TYR A 22 4.68 45.95 -2.75
C TYR A 22 5.28 46.56 -4.04
N GLN A 23 4.46 46.42 -5.10
CA GLN A 23 4.12 47.34 -6.21
C GLN A 23 4.86 47.28 -7.58
N GLN A 24 4.05 47.65 -8.60
CA GLN A 24 4.34 47.86 -10.04
C GLN A 24 4.67 46.62 -10.89
N SER A 25 4.49 46.61 -12.23
CA SER A 25 3.42 47.17 -13.10
C SER A 25 3.54 46.57 -14.53
N ALA A 26 2.49 46.65 -15.39
CA ALA A 26 2.56 46.34 -16.83
C ALA A 26 1.41 47.03 -17.63
N ALA A 27 1.57 47.19 -18.95
CA ALA A 27 0.63 47.90 -19.85
C ALA A 27 0.66 47.37 -21.31
N GLN A 28 -0.07 48.05 -22.23
CA GLN A 28 -0.27 47.79 -23.69
C GLN A 28 -1.37 46.77 -24.07
N PRO A 29 -2.10 47.01 -25.19
CA PRO A 29 -1.96 46.14 -26.40
C PRO A 29 -2.26 46.77 -27.81
N TYR A 30 -1.99 45.99 -28.89
CA TYR A 30 -2.54 45.95 -30.29
C TYR A 30 -1.70 46.37 -31.54
N GLU A 31 -1.42 45.36 -32.41
CA GLU A 31 -1.60 45.19 -33.89
C GLU A 31 -1.32 46.32 -34.94
N THR A 32 -0.92 46.09 -36.22
CA THR A 32 -0.68 44.88 -37.08
C THR A 32 0.22 45.16 -38.32
N ALA A 33 1.00 44.14 -38.79
CA ALA A 33 1.48 43.83 -40.18
C ALA A 33 2.25 44.89 -41.05
N TYR A 34 3.15 44.59 -42.02
CA TYR A 34 3.62 43.35 -42.72
C TYR A 34 5.12 43.45 -43.15
N THR A 35 5.80 42.30 -43.32
CA THR A 35 6.99 41.99 -44.17
C THR A 35 8.39 42.66 -44.02
N ASN A 36 9.34 41.83 -43.56
CA ASN A 36 10.74 41.62 -44.02
C ASN A 36 11.94 42.58 -43.76
N ASN A 37 13.04 41.91 -43.35
CA ASN A 37 14.48 42.17 -43.54
C ASN A 37 15.23 43.24 -42.73
N MET A 38 15.95 42.73 -41.72
CA MET A 38 17.40 42.93 -41.48
C MET A 38 17.98 44.35 -41.32
N ILE A 39 18.01 44.79 -40.07
CA ILE A 39 19.18 45.30 -39.31
C ILE A 39 20.36 45.86 -40.14
N ASN A 40 20.70 47.13 -39.88
CA ASN A 40 22.11 47.54 -39.71
C ASN A 40 22.20 48.67 -38.65
N PRO A 41 23.14 48.66 -37.70
CA PRO A 41 23.07 49.53 -36.50
C PRO A 41 23.89 50.83 -36.64
N TYR A 42 23.21 51.98 -36.68
CA TYR A 42 23.82 53.32 -36.54
C TYR A 42 22.82 54.36 -35.98
N SER A 43 22.50 54.29 -34.68
CA SER A 43 21.79 55.37 -33.97
C SER A 43 21.98 55.32 -32.43
N GLU A 44 23.14 54.86 -31.96
CA GLU A 44 23.45 54.68 -30.54
C GLU A 44 23.82 56.00 -29.81
N ASP A 45 23.74 57.13 -30.53
CA ASP A 45 24.53 58.35 -30.29
C ASP A 45 23.68 59.60 -29.95
N TYR A 46 22.36 59.58 -30.19
CA TYR A 46 21.52 60.80 -30.12
C TYR A 46 20.84 61.06 -28.77
N MET A 47 20.48 60.04 -27.99
CA MET A 47 19.80 60.24 -26.70
C MET A 47 20.74 60.41 -25.50
N GLN A 48 22.06 60.35 -25.70
CA GLN A 48 23.03 60.78 -24.67
C GLN A 48 23.23 62.31 -24.67
N GLN A 49 22.78 63.01 -25.72
CA GLN A 49 23.18 64.40 -26.00
C GLN A 49 22.23 65.48 -25.45
N GLU A 50 21.00 65.13 -25.03
CA GLU A 50 20.11 66.08 -24.32
C GLU A 50 20.33 66.08 -22.79
N GLU A 51 20.84 64.99 -22.17
CA GLU A 51 21.14 64.95 -20.72
C GLU A 51 22.44 65.66 -20.31
N GLU A 52 23.29 66.04 -21.26
CA GLU A 52 24.52 66.80 -21.00
C GLU A 52 24.27 68.32 -20.92
N TRP A 53 23.33 68.86 -21.69
CA TRP A 53 23.15 70.32 -21.83
C TRP A 53 22.40 71.00 -20.68
N GLU A 54 21.66 70.27 -19.83
CA GLU A 54 21.12 70.83 -18.58
C GLU A 54 22.16 70.86 -17.44
N ARG A 55 23.37 70.32 -17.64
CA ARG A 55 24.37 70.14 -16.58
C ARG A 55 25.43 71.24 -16.46
N GLU A 56 25.60 72.09 -17.47
CA GLU A 56 26.46 73.29 -17.38
C GLU A 56 25.66 74.56 -17.09
N GLY A 57 25.76 75.04 -15.85
CA GLY A 57 25.02 76.22 -15.39
C GLY A 57 25.62 77.56 -15.83
N LEU A 58 25.18 78.07 -16.98
CA LEU A 58 25.32 79.49 -17.35
C LEU A 58 23.97 80.07 -17.81
N LEU A 59 23.37 80.90 -16.97
CA LEU A 59 22.14 81.62 -17.26
C LEU A 59 22.33 82.57 -18.45
N ASP A 60 21.65 82.30 -19.56
CA ASP A 60 21.40 83.30 -20.60
C ASP A 60 20.00 83.94 -20.40
N PRO A 61 19.91 85.22 -20.00
CA PRO A 61 18.63 85.91 -19.84
C PRO A 61 17.91 86.22 -21.16
N LEU A 62 18.49 85.92 -22.33
CA LEU A 62 17.91 86.26 -23.64
C LEU A 62 16.49 85.70 -23.84
N TRP A 63 16.17 84.49 -23.34
CA TRP A 63 14.82 83.94 -23.49
C TRP A 63 13.77 84.69 -22.64
N GLU A 64 14.12 85.12 -21.42
CA GLU A 64 13.25 85.94 -20.55
C GLU A 64 13.06 87.34 -21.14
N LYS A 65 14.14 87.91 -21.71
CA LYS A 65 14.11 89.17 -22.46
C LYS A 65 13.20 89.07 -23.71
N GLN A 66 13.27 87.97 -24.45
CA GLN A 66 12.46 87.73 -25.66
C GLN A 66 10.98 87.54 -25.31
N GLN A 67 10.65 86.64 -24.37
CA GLN A 67 9.27 86.47 -23.90
C GLN A 67 8.69 87.78 -23.34
N ARG A 68 9.47 88.56 -22.59
CA ARG A 68 9.04 89.87 -22.08
C ARG A 68 8.68 90.85 -23.20
N LYS A 69 9.53 91.00 -24.23
CA LYS A 69 9.20 91.82 -25.43
C LYS A 69 7.89 91.35 -26.07
N THR A 70 7.80 90.06 -26.38
CA THR A 70 6.69 89.49 -27.15
C THR A 70 5.37 89.51 -26.40
N PHE A 71 5.34 89.14 -25.13
CA PHE A 71 4.11 89.12 -24.33
C PHE A 71 3.63 90.54 -23.98
N THR A 72 4.54 91.51 -23.79
CA THR A 72 4.17 92.95 -23.67
C THR A 72 3.50 93.44 -24.96
N ALA A 73 4.10 93.18 -26.12
CA ALA A 73 3.55 93.56 -27.42
C ALA A 73 2.18 92.91 -27.68
N TRP A 74 2.03 91.62 -27.36
CA TRP A 74 0.74 90.92 -27.45
C TRP A 74 -0.33 91.56 -26.56
N CYS A 75 -0.05 91.77 -25.26
CA CYS A 75 -0.99 92.43 -24.35
C CYS A 75 -1.42 93.81 -24.85
N ASN A 76 -0.47 94.60 -25.35
CA ASN A 76 -0.74 95.94 -25.91
C ASN A 76 -1.59 95.90 -27.18
N SER A 77 -1.44 94.87 -28.03
CA SER A 77 -2.27 94.69 -29.25
C SER A 77 -3.77 94.53 -28.95
N HIS A 78 -4.10 94.06 -27.75
CA HIS A 78 -5.47 93.98 -27.23
C HIS A 78 -5.83 95.21 -26.39
N LEU A 79 -5.00 95.62 -25.43
CA LEU A 79 -5.27 96.77 -24.54
C LEU A 79 -5.42 98.11 -25.30
N ARG A 80 -4.78 98.27 -26.48
CA ARG A 80 -4.99 99.44 -27.37
C ARG A 80 -6.47 99.64 -27.73
N LYS A 81 -7.26 98.56 -27.81
CA LYS A 81 -8.70 98.58 -28.12
C LYS A 81 -9.55 99.12 -26.95
N ALA A 82 -9.01 99.12 -25.73
CA ALA A 82 -9.58 99.73 -24.54
C ALA A 82 -8.89 101.06 -24.14
N GLY A 83 -8.03 101.61 -25.00
CA GLY A 83 -7.38 102.91 -24.78
C GLY A 83 -6.28 102.91 -23.71
N THR A 84 -5.62 101.78 -23.45
CA THR A 84 -4.50 101.70 -22.50
C THR A 84 -3.37 100.79 -22.99
N GLN A 85 -2.21 100.84 -22.33
CA GLN A 85 -1.03 100.04 -22.64
C GLN A 85 -0.22 99.72 -21.36
N ILE A 86 0.72 98.79 -21.48
CA ILE A 86 1.73 98.45 -20.47
C ILE A 86 3.14 98.70 -21.03
N GLU A 87 4.08 99.03 -20.13
CA GLU A 87 5.49 99.27 -20.47
C GLU A 87 6.38 98.13 -19.93
N GLU A 88 6.29 97.83 -18.63
CA GLU A 88 7.02 96.72 -17.99
C GLU A 88 6.05 95.69 -17.37
N ILE A 89 6.02 94.50 -17.96
CA ILE A 89 4.96 93.50 -17.74
C ILE A 89 4.86 93.02 -16.29
N ASN A 90 6.00 92.91 -15.61
CA ASN A 90 6.12 92.48 -14.21
C ASN A 90 5.70 93.56 -13.20
N ASP A 91 5.57 94.83 -13.61
CA ASP A 91 5.17 95.93 -12.72
C ASP A 91 3.75 96.44 -13.00
N ASP A 92 3.37 96.52 -14.27
CA ASP A 92 2.05 97.04 -14.66
C ASP A 92 0.87 96.16 -14.24
N PHE A 93 1.05 94.83 -14.24
CA PHE A 93 0.01 93.88 -13.83
C PHE A 93 -0.10 93.70 -12.31
N ARG A 94 0.84 94.23 -11.51
CA ARG A 94 0.88 94.06 -10.03
C ARG A 94 -0.33 94.59 -9.28
N ASN A 95 -1.22 95.36 -9.92
CA ASN A 95 -2.45 95.89 -9.33
C ASN A 95 -3.72 95.11 -9.72
N GLY A 96 -3.62 94.13 -10.62
CA GLY A 96 -4.74 93.34 -11.17
C GLY A 96 -5.64 94.08 -12.17
N LEU A 97 -5.70 95.41 -12.16
CA LEU A 97 -6.65 96.20 -12.96
C LEU A 97 -6.44 96.05 -14.47
N LYS A 98 -5.20 96.21 -14.94
CA LYS A 98 -4.86 96.03 -16.36
C LYS A 98 -5.02 94.56 -16.82
N LEU A 99 -4.85 93.61 -15.90
CA LEU A 99 -5.03 92.18 -16.15
C LEU A 99 -6.52 91.82 -16.30
N MET A 100 -7.38 92.31 -15.40
CA MET A 100 -8.82 92.14 -15.50
C MET A 100 -9.36 92.74 -16.80
N LEU A 101 -8.93 93.97 -17.15
CA LEU A 101 -9.34 94.62 -18.40
C LEU A 101 -8.87 93.86 -19.65
N LEU A 102 -7.67 93.27 -19.63
CA LEU A 102 -7.20 92.40 -20.71
C LEU A 102 -8.11 91.18 -20.87
N LEU A 103 -8.53 90.54 -19.77
CA LEU A 103 -9.46 89.41 -19.79
C LEU A 103 -10.85 89.79 -20.31
N GLU A 104 -11.39 90.96 -19.93
CA GLU A 104 -12.65 91.47 -20.50
C GLU A 104 -12.55 91.67 -22.02
N VAL A 105 -11.45 92.28 -22.49
CA VAL A 105 -11.24 92.58 -23.92
C VAL A 105 -11.05 91.33 -24.78
N ILE A 106 -10.37 90.29 -24.28
CA ILE A 106 -10.17 89.04 -25.07
C ILE A 106 -11.36 88.08 -25.00
N SER A 107 -12.13 88.09 -23.90
CA SER A 107 -13.31 87.22 -23.75
C SER A 107 -14.62 87.84 -24.25
N SER A 108 -14.68 89.17 -24.37
CA SER A 108 -15.92 89.95 -24.59
C SER A 108 -16.98 89.79 -23.48
N GLU A 109 -16.57 89.34 -22.28
CA GLU A 109 -17.41 89.25 -21.08
C GLU A 109 -17.00 90.29 -20.04
N GLN A 110 -17.91 90.71 -19.16
CA GLN A 110 -17.60 91.63 -18.06
C GLN A 110 -17.17 90.85 -16.81
N LEU A 111 -16.08 91.28 -16.16
CA LEU A 111 -15.58 90.68 -14.92
C LEU A 111 -16.23 91.34 -13.68
N PRO A 112 -16.15 90.69 -12.50
CA PRO A 112 -16.58 91.30 -11.24
C PRO A 112 -15.86 92.63 -11.00
N LYS A 113 -16.57 93.66 -10.50
CA LYS A 113 -16.01 95.01 -10.37
C LYS A 113 -14.72 95.03 -9.52
N PRO A 114 -13.67 95.73 -9.98
CA PRO A 114 -12.39 95.77 -9.28
C PRO A 114 -12.41 96.68 -8.04
N ASP A 115 -11.64 96.29 -7.03
CA ASP A 115 -11.49 97.03 -5.78
C ASP A 115 -10.47 98.15 -5.95
N ARG A 116 -10.90 99.39 -5.72
CA ARG A 116 -10.13 100.62 -6.05
C ARG A 116 -9.09 101.02 -4.99
N GLY A 117 -8.75 100.12 -4.07
CA GLY A 117 -7.83 100.39 -2.96
C GLY A 117 -6.35 100.23 -3.33
N LYS A 118 -5.47 101.04 -2.73
CA LYS A 118 -4.02 101.03 -3.02
C LYS A 118 -3.20 99.99 -2.23
N MET A 119 -3.73 99.49 -1.11
CA MET A 119 -3.02 98.53 -0.22
C MET A 119 -2.86 97.14 -0.85
N ARG A 120 -1.78 96.41 -0.49
CA ARG A 120 -1.39 95.12 -1.12
C ARG A 120 -2.54 94.10 -1.23
N PHE A 121 -3.37 93.95 -0.19
CA PHE A 121 -4.50 93.00 -0.23
C PHE A 121 -5.58 93.34 -1.28
N HIS A 122 -5.80 94.62 -1.62
CA HIS A 122 -6.73 94.97 -2.71
C HIS A 122 -6.16 94.57 -4.08
N LYS A 123 -4.84 94.69 -4.26
CA LYS A 123 -4.16 94.23 -5.47
C LYS A 123 -4.30 92.70 -5.59
N ILE A 124 -4.09 91.97 -4.49
CA ILE A 124 -4.27 90.51 -4.42
C ILE A 124 -5.73 90.12 -4.72
N ALA A 125 -6.72 90.83 -4.17
CA ALA A 125 -8.13 90.60 -4.47
C ALA A 125 -8.46 90.80 -5.97
N ASN A 126 -7.93 91.84 -6.60
CA ASN A 126 -8.10 92.07 -8.05
C ASN A 126 -7.39 91.00 -8.90
N VAL A 127 -6.18 90.58 -8.53
CA VAL A 127 -5.48 89.50 -9.24
C VAL A 127 -6.22 88.17 -9.02
N ASN A 128 -6.68 87.83 -7.81
CA ASN A 128 -7.51 86.64 -7.58
C ASN A 128 -8.77 86.65 -8.46
N LYS A 129 -9.53 87.76 -8.53
CA LYS A 129 -10.68 87.89 -9.45
C LYS A 129 -10.33 87.59 -10.92
N ALA A 130 -9.11 87.93 -11.36
CA ALA A 130 -8.61 87.58 -12.68
C ALA A 130 -8.21 86.10 -12.82
N LEU A 131 -7.51 85.54 -11.82
CA LEU A 131 -7.11 84.12 -11.80
C LEU A 131 -8.32 83.18 -11.70
N ASP A 132 -9.33 83.53 -10.89
CA ASP A 132 -10.61 82.82 -10.76
C ASP A 132 -11.35 82.79 -12.10
N PHE A 133 -11.38 83.92 -12.82
CA PHE A 133 -11.96 83.98 -14.17
C PHE A 133 -11.17 83.08 -15.15
N ILE A 134 -9.84 83.12 -15.13
CA ILE A 134 -8.97 82.26 -15.96
C ILE A 134 -9.24 80.77 -15.67
N GLN A 135 -9.36 80.37 -14.40
CA GLN A 135 -9.75 79.00 -14.01
C GLN A 135 -11.15 78.65 -14.50
N SER A 136 -12.13 79.56 -14.40
CA SER A 136 -13.50 79.34 -14.88
C SER A 136 -13.60 79.07 -16.39
N LYS A 137 -12.62 79.55 -17.17
CA LYS A 137 -12.48 79.27 -18.62
C LYS A 137 -11.66 78.00 -18.93
N GLY A 138 -11.35 77.19 -17.92
CA GLY A 138 -10.76 75.86 -18.04
C GLY A 138 -9.25 75.78 -17.90
N VAL A 139 -8.57 76.86 -17.46
CA VAL A 139 -7.11 76.91 -17.37
C VAL A 139 -6.62 76.39 -16.01
N LYS A 140 -5.71 75.40 -16.03
CA LYS A 140 -5.05 74.91 -14.81
C LYS A 140 -3.83 75.77 -14.46
N LEU A 141 -4.01 76.69 -13.52
CA LEU A 141 -2.93 77.52 -12.97
C LEU A 141 -2.11 76.72 -11.94
N VAL A 142 -1.12 75.95 -12.42
CA VAL A 142 -0.19 75.22 -11.56
C VAL A 142 0.93 76.16 -11.10
N SER A 143 1.17 76.22 -9.78
CA SER A 143 2.22 77.02 -9.13
C SER A 143 2.18 78.55 -9.33
N ILE A 144 1.09 79.11 -9.85
CA ILE A 144 0.90 80.57 -10.03
C ILE A 144 -0.14 81.07 -9.03
N GLY A 145 0.28 81.87 -8.04
CA GLY A 145 -0.59 82.52 -7.07
C GLY A 145 -0.61 84.04 -7.22
N ALA A 146 -1.67 84.71 -6.73
CA ALA A 146 -1.81 86.16 -6.85
C ALA A 146 -0.73 86.96 -6.10
N GLU A 147 -0.20 86.43 -4.99
CA GLU A 147 0.91 87.04 -4.23
C GLU A 147 2.12 87.30 -5.16
N GLU A 148 2.54 86.31 -5.95
CA GLU A 148 3.69 86.37 -6.88
C GLU A 148 3.53 87.48 -7.93
N ILE A 149 2.32 87.61 -8.48
CA ILE A 149 1.99 88.63 -9.50
C ILE A 149 1.95 90.03 -8.88
N VAL A 150 1.50 90.17 -7.63
CA VAL A 150 1.46 91.46 -6.92
C VAL A 150 2.84 91.90 -6.43
N ASP A 151 3.71 90.95 -6.10
CA ASP A 151 5.09 91.21 -5.70
C ASP A 151 6.05 91.35 -6.89
N GLY A 152 5.58 91.06 -8.11
CA GLY A 152 6.27 91.39 -9.36
C GLY A 152 7.24 90.31 -9.85
N ASN A 153 7.01 89.04 -9.52
CA ASN A 153 7.82 87.93 -9.99
C ASN A 153 7.67 87.79 -11.52
N LEU A 154 8.71 88.17 -12.27
CA LEU A 154 8.72 88.17 -13.73
C LEU A 154 8.41 86.78 -14.31
N LYS A 155 9.01 85.71 -13.77
CA LYS A 155 8.82 84.35 -14.32
C LYS A 155 7.40 83.84 -14.12
N MET A 156 6.80 84.10 -12.96
CA MET A 156 5.38 83.78 -12.70
C MET A 156 4.44 84.64 -13.55
N THR A 157 4.79 85.91 -13.79
CA THR A 157 4.00 86.82 -14.64
C THR A 157 4.03 86.39 -16.11
N LEU A 158 5.20 86.06 -16.65
CA LEU A 158 5.34 85.51 -18.01
C LEU A 158 4.63 84.15 -18.14
N GLY A 159 4.73 83.28 -17.13
CA GLY A 159 4.00 82.01 -17.06
C GLY A 159 2.48 82.20 -17.09
N MET A 160 1.96 83.14 -16.31
CA MET A 160 0.53 83.49 -16.29
C MET A 160 0.06 83.99 -17.66
N ILE A 161 0.75 84.99 -18.23
CA ILE A 161 0.39 85.57 -19.53
C ILE A 161 0.47 84.51 -20.64
N TRP A 162 1.45 83.60 -20.59
CA TRP A 162 1.50 82.45 -21.51
C TRP A 162 0.26 81.55 -21.40
N THR A 163 -0.24 81.24 -20.20
CA THR A 163 -1.48 80.43 -20.08
C THR A 163 -2.71 81.13 -20.65
N ILE A 164 -2.77 82.46 -20.58
CA ILE A 164 -3.83 83.28 -21.17
C ILE A 164 -3.72 83.28 -22.72
N ILE A 165 -2.54 83.54 -23.26
CA ILE A 165 -2.26 83.44 -24.71
C ILE A 165 -2.64 82.05 -25.22
N LEU A 166 -2.16 81.01 -24.54
CA LEU A 166 -2.45 79.63 -24.88
C LEU A 166 -3.96 79.37 -24.88
N ARG A 167 -4.72 79.80 -23.87
CA ARG A 167 -6.17 79.54 -23.79
C ARG A 167 -6.99 80.31 -24.83
N PHE A 168 -6.75 81.62 -24.99
CA PHE A 168 -7.64 82.51 -25.73
C PHE A 168 -7.18 82.85 -27.15
N ALA A 169 -5.88 82.71 -27.46
CA ALA A 169 -5.37 82.92 -28.81
C ALA A 169 -5.02 81.59 -29.53
N ILE A 170 -4.67 80.52 -28.80
CA ILE A 170 -4.19 79.27 -29.41
C ILE A 170 -5.17 78.11 -29.25
N GLN A 171 -5.73 77.85 -28.07
CA GLN A 171 -6.40 76.58 -27.75
C GLN A 171 -7.67 76.29 -28.56
N ASP A 172 -8.38 77.32 -29.02
CA ASP A 172 -9.56 77.17 -29.89
C ASP A 172 -9.18 77.04 -31.39
N ILE A 173 -7.88 76.87 -31.71
CA ILE A 173 -7.38 76.46 -33.03
C ILE A 173 -7.48 74.93 -33.13
N SER A 174 -8.69 74.43 -33.41
CA SER A 174 -8.89 73.05 -33.84
C SER A 174 -8.65 72.89 -35.35
N VAL A 175 -7.74 71.99 -35.70
CA VAL A 175 -7.52 71.50 -37.07
C VAL A 175 -7.45 69.98 -36.96
N GLU A 176 -8.42 69.29 -37.57
CA GLU A 176 -8.48 67.81 -37.60
C GLU A 176 -8.29 67.15 -36.22
N GLU A 177 -8.99 67.70 -35.22
CA GLU A 177 -9.09 67.18 -33.84
C GLU A 177 -7.76 67.07 -33.04
N MET A 178 -6.64 67.53 -33.63
CA MET A 178 -5.33 67.59 -32.97
C MET A 178 -5.30 68.62 -31.82
N SER A 179 -4.33 68.49 -30.90
CA SER A 179 -4.12 69.54 -29.89
C SER A 179 -3.69 70.84 -30.57
N ALA A 180 -4.09 71.99 -30.01
CA ALA A 180 -3.98 73.26 -30.74
C ALA A 180 -2.54 73.69 -31.10
N LYS A 181 -1.51 73.22 -30.36
CA LYS A 181 -0.10 73.42 -30.77
C LYS A 181 0.22 72.64 -32.04
N GLU A 182 -0.24 71.39 -32.13
CA GLU A 182 -0.03 70.51 -33.27
C GLU A 182 -0.89 70.95 -34.46
N GLY A 183 -2.15 71.35 -34.23
CA GLY A 183 -3.03 71.92 -35.25
C GLY A 183 -2.47 73.21 -35.85
N LEU A 184 -1.88 74.09 -35.04
CA LEU A 184 -1.18 75.29 -35.53
C LEU A 184 0.11 74.94 -36.29
N LEU A 185 0.89 73.95 -35.82
CA LEU A 185 2.10 73.48 -36.49
C LEU A 185 1.78 72.82 -37.84
N LEU A 186 0.76 71.97 -37.89
CA LEU A 186 0.25 71.31 -39.09
C LEU A 186 -0.35 72.32 -40.08
N TRP A 187 -1.03 73.36 -39.59
CA TRP A 187 -1.47 74.48 -40.43
C TRP A 187 -0.26 75.18 -41.05
N CYS A 188 0.79 75.50 -40.27
CA CYS A 188 2.02 76.07 -40.80
C CYS A 188 2.62 75.15 -41.88
N GLN A 189 2.83 73.87 -41.56
CA GLN A 189 3.37 72.86 -42.48
C GLN A 189 2.58 72.78 -43.78
N ARG A 190 1.25 72.63 -43.74
CA ARG A 190 0.40 72.53 -44.94
C ARG A 190 0.38 73.82 -45.77
N LYS A 191 0.58 74.98 -45.15
CA LYS A 191 0.68 76.26 -45.86
C LYS A 191 2.08 76.45 -46.46
N THR A 192 3.14 76.01 -45.79
CA THR A 192 4.53 76.14 -46.28
C THR A 192 5.02 74.98 -47.16
N GLN A 193 4.35 73.83 -47.17
CA GLN A 193 4.73 72.61 -47.93
C GLN A 193 5.13 72.85 -49.41
N PRO A 194 4.50 73.78 -50.17
CA PRO A 194 4.92 74.03 -51.56
C PRO A 194 6.23 74.82 -51.71
N TYR A 195 6.75 75.42 -50.65
CA TYR A 195 7.89 76.33 -50.70
C TYR A 195 9.21 75.59 -50.50
N LYS A 196 10.08 75.66 -51.50
CA LYS A 196 11.44 75.12 -51.42
C LYS A 196 12.22 75.84 -50.31
N ASN A 197 13.13 75.11 -49.68
CA ASN A 197 13.99 75.53 -48.57
C ASN A 197 13.27 75.85 -47.24
N VAL A 198 11.93 75.74 -47.15
CA VAL A 198 11.18 75.85 -45.89
C VAL A 198 10.76 74.47 -45.38
N ASN A 199 11.14 74.15 -44.14
CA ASN A 199 10.72 72.94 -43.45
C ASN A 199 10.36 73.28 -41.99
N VAL A 200 9.06 73.30 -41.68
CA VAL A 200 8.55 73.70 -40.37
C VAL A 200 8.33 72.46 -39.50
N GLN A 201 9.26 72.19 -38.58
CA GLN A 201 9.24 71.04 -37.67
C GLN A 201 9.03 71.44 -36.20
N ASN A 202 9.39 72.67 -35.84
CA ASN A 202 9.25 73.24 -34.50
C ASN A 202 8.88 74.73 -34.57
N PHE A 203 8.70 75.39 -33.42
CA PHE A 203 8.49 76.83 -33.32
C PHE A 203 9.76 77.58 -32.91
N ASN A 204 10.95 76.99 -33.07
CA ASN A 204 12.22 77.61 -32.75
C ASN A 204 13.09 77.77 -34.01
N MET A 205 13.98 76.81 -34.29
CA MET A 205 14.95 76.87 -35.39
C MET A 205 14.29 76.91 -36.77
N SER A 206 13.12 76.29 -36.96
CA SER A 206 12.38 76.31 -38.24
C SER A 206 11.89 77.69 -38.68
N PHE A 207 11.88 78.68 -37.79
CA PHE A 207 11.49 80.08 -38.10
C PHE A 207 12.68 81.04 -38.08
N LYS A 208 13.89 80.58 -37.74
CA LYS A 208 15.07 81.43 -37.49
C LYS A 208 15.63 82.11 -38.76
N ASP A 209 15.40 81.52 -39.94
CA ASP A 209 15.86 82.10 -41.22
C ASP A 209 14.86 83.08 -41.87
N GLY A 210 13.70 83.30 -41.23
CA GLY A 210 12.63 84.18 -41.70
C GLY A 210 11.82 83.66 -42.90
N LEU A 211 12.31 82.66 -43.63
CA LEU A 211 11.66 82.16 -44.86
C LEU A 211 10.27 81.57 -44.55
N ALA A 212 10.11 80.89 -43.42
CA ALA A 212 8.82 80.37 -42.96
C ALA A 212 7.75 81.47 -42.77
N PHE A 213 8.11 82.64 -42.23
CA PHE A 213 7.17 83.76 -42.09
C PHE A 213 6.80 84.36 -43.45
N CYS A 214 7.79 84.60 -44.32
CA CYS A 214 7.55 85.07 -45.70
C CYS A 214 6.63 84.11 -46.48
N ALA A 215 6.83 82.80 -46.33
CA ALA A 215 6.03 81.78 -46.99
C ALA A 215 4.57 81.78 -46.49
N LEU A 216 4.34 81.92 -45.18
CA LEU A 216 2.98 82.01 -44.61
C LEU A 216 2.21 83.24 -45.08
N ILE A 217 2.87 84.40 -45.20
CA ILE A 217 2.28 85.61 -45.77
C ILE A 217 1.97 85.40 -47.25
N HIS A 218 2.99 85.04 -48.05
CA HIS A 218 2.85 84.84 -49.50
C HIS A 218 1.81 83.77 -49.87
N ARG A 219 1.59 82.74 -49.02
CA ARG A 219 0.57 81.70 -49.26
C ARG A 219 -0.88 82.20 -49.16
N HIS A 220 -1.12 83.27 -48.39
CA HIS A 220 -2.46 83.85 -48.19
C HIS A 220 -2.63 85.16 -48.97
N ARG A 221 -1.55 85.91 -49.16
CA ARG A 221 -1.48 87.17 -49.89
C ARG A 221 -0.23 87.18 -50.79
N PRO A 222 -0.30 86.52 -51.97
CA PRO A 222 0.83 86.45 -52.89
C PRO A 222 1.28 87.82 -53.41
N ASP A 223 0.37 88.79 -53.37
CA ASP A 223 0.55 90.17 -53.80
C ASP A 223 1.50 91.01 -52.91
N LEU A 224 1.87 90.52 -51.71
CA LEU A 224 2.65 91.29 -50.75
C LEU A 224 4.14 90.94 -50.67
N ILE A 225 4.57 89.75 -51.12
CA ILE A 225 5.97 89.28 -51.03
C ILE A 225 6.39 88.59 -52.33
N ASP A 226 7.47 89.07 -52.95
CA ASP A 226 8.14 88.40 -54.07
C ASP A 226 9.09 87.32 -53.52
N TYR A 227 8.59 86.09 -53.44
CA TYR A 227 9.25 85.02 -52.68
C TYR A 227 10.50 84.46 -53.36
N ASP A 228 10.56 84.43 -54.69
CA ASP A 228 11.66 83.82 -55.46
C ASP A 228 12.98 84.62 -55.36
N LYS A 229 12.95 85.80 -54.74
CA LYS A 229 14.13 86.67 -54.48
C LYS A 229 14.73 86.50 -53.08
N LEU A 230 14.15 85.64 -52.23
CA LEU A 230 14.60 85.45 -50.84
C LEU A 230 15.63 84.32 -50.74
N ASN A 231 16.72 84.54 -50.00
CA ASN A 231 17.73 83.53 -49.71
C ASN A 231 17.83 83.21 -48.22
N LYS A 232 18.14 81.95 -47.89
CA LYS A 232 18.29 81.45 -46.51
C LYS A 232 19.45 82.12 -45.75
N ASP A 233 20.48 82.53 -46.48
CA ASP A 233 21.71 83.11 -45.91
C ASP A 233 21.55 84.59 -45.50
N GLU A 234 20.40 85.22 -45.74
CA GLU A 234 20.08 86.60 -45.32
C GLU A 234 18.98 86.65 -44.23
N PRO A 235 19.10 85.92 -43.10
CA PRO A 235 17.99 85.67 -42.18
C PRO A 235 17.42 86.96 -41.55
N LEU A 236 18.29 87.91 -41.17
CA LEU A 236 17.91 89.19 -40.57
C LEU A 236 17.05 90.06 -41.51
N LYS A 237 17.31 89.96 -42.82
CA LYS A 237 16.59 90.69 -43.89
C LYS A 237 15.21 90.08 -44.12
N ASN A 238 15.14 88.74 -44.18
CA ASN A 238 13.89 87.99 -44.34
C ASN A 238 12.92 88.24 -43.16
N LEU A 239 13.42 88.15 -41.93
CA LEU A 239 12.63 88.38 -40.71
C LEU A 239 12.05 89.80 -40.68
N ASN A 240 12.90 90.82 -40.87
CA ASN A 240 12.45 92.22 -40.90
C ASN A 240 11.41 92.44 -42.00
N LEU A 241 11.61 91.93 -43.22
CA LEU A 241 10.66 92.06 -44.32
C LEU A 241 9.27 91.49 -43.98
N ALA A 242 9.22 90.27 -43.42
CA ALA A 242 7.97 89.64 -43.02
C ALA A 242 7.24 90.45 -41.93
N PHE A 243 7.99 90.90 -40.91
CA PHE A 243 7.42 91.62 -39.77
C PHE A 243 6.92 93.03 -40.16
N ASP A 244 7.60 93.70 -41.10
CA ASP A 244 7.19 95.00 -41.63
C ASP A 244 5.88 94.92 -42.43
N ILE A 245 5.74 93.86 -43.25
CA ILE A 245 4.56 93.65 -44.10
C ILE A 245 3.34 93.25 -43.27
N ALA A 246 3.53 92.40 -42.26
CA ALA A 246 2.47 91.97 -41.36
C ALA A 246 1.87 93.16 -40.57
N GLU A 247 2.72 94.08 -40.10
CA GLU A 247 2.27 95.27 -39.39
C GLU A 247 1.55 96.27 -40.32
N LYS A 248 2.10 96.54 -41.50
CA LYS A 248 1.57 97.54 -42.45
C LYS A 248 0.31 97.09 -43.19
N HIS A 249 0.16 95.79 -43.46
CA HIS A 249 -0.88 95.27 -44.36
C HIS A 249 -1.83 94.25 -43.73
N LEU A 250 -1.54 93.71 -42.54
CA LEU A 250 -2.37 92.71 -41.85
C LEU A 250 -2.83 93.13 -40.43
N ASP A 251 -2.45 94.34 -39.94
CA ASP A 251 -2.63 94.81 -38.53
C ASP A 251 -2.08 93.83 -37.47
N ILE A 252 -1.02 93.09 -37.81
CA ILE A 252 -0.28 92.23 -36.90
C ILE A 252 0.94 93.02 -36.39
N PRO A 253 0.89 93.67 -35.21
CA PRO A 253 1.98 94.51 -34.73
C PRO A 253 3.24 93.68 -34.44
N LYS A 254 4.43 94.26 -34.59
CA LYS A 254 5.69 93.52 -34.39
C LYS A 254 5.85 93.05 -32.93
N MET A 255 5.71 91.74 -32.70
CA MET A 255 5.93 91.12 -31.38
C MET A 255 7.29 90.40 -31.26
N LEU A 256 7.97 90.15 -32.38
CA LEU A 256 9.31 89.58 -32.43
C LEU A 256 10.32 90.61 -32.94
N ASP A 257 11.55 90.51 -32.43
CA ASP A 257 12.69 91.32 -32.81
C ASP A 257 13.64 90.49 -33.68
N ALA A 258 13.96 90.99 -34.88
CA ALA A 258 14.73 90.23 -35.86
C ALA A 258 16.21 90.06 -35.44
N GLU A 259 16.78 90.99 -34.67
CA GLU A 259 18.15 90.88 -34.18
C GLU A 259 18.23 89.86 -33.03
N ASP A 260 17.29 89.92 -32.07
CA ASP A 260 17.21 88.89 -31.01
C ASP A 260 16.98 87.49 -31.63
N MET A 261 16.13 87.37 -32.67
CA MET A 261 15.85 86.09 -33.37
C MET A 261 17.08 85.48 -34.06
N VAL A 262 17.95 86.29 -34.67
CA VAL A 262 19.16 85.78 -35.35
C VAL A 262 20.29 85.52 -34.36
N ASN A 263 20.49 86.42 -33.40
CA ASN A 263 21.63 86.40 -32.47
C ASN A 263 21.48 85.40 -31.32
N CYS A 264 20.26 85.06 -30.88
CA CYS A 264 20.06 83.97 -29.92
C CYS A 264 20.50 82.62 -30.53
N ILE A 265 20.99 81.69 -29.71
CA ILE A 265 21.37 80.35 -30.21
C ILE A 265 20.13 79.61 -30.72
N ARG A 266 19.07 79.58 -29.90
CA ARG A 266 17.75 78.99 -30.17
C ARG A 266 16.64 80.00 -29.81
N PRO A 267 15.75 80.37 -30.74
CA PRO A 267 14.57 81.21 -30.42
C PRO A 267 13.61 80.53 -29.44
N ASP A 268 12.92 81.32 -28.61
CA ASP A 268 11.89 80.80 -27.71
C ASP A 268 10.61 80.37 -28.45
N ASP A 269 10.27 79.08 -28.32
CA ASP A 269 9.08 78.46 -28.93
C ASP A 269 7.77 79.19 -28.57
N ARG A 270 7.64 79.73 -27.34
CA ARG A 270 6.40 80.38 -26.88
C ARG A 270 6.18 81.73 -27.55
N SER A 271 7.24 82.51 -27.69
CA SER A 271 7.26 83.82 -28.35
C SER A 271 6.89 83.68 -29.83
N VAL A 272 7.50 82.70 -30.52
CA VAL A 272 7.19 82.40 -31.91
C VAL A 272 5.75 81.87 -32.07
N MET A 273 5.30 80.92 -31.24
CA MET A 273 3.90 80.45 -31.25
C MET A 273 2.89 81.59 -31.07
N THR A 274 3.16 82.51 -30.13
CA THR A 274 2.32 83.69 -29.88
C THR A 274 2.17 84.51 -31.15
N TYR A 275 3.28 84.84 -31.81
CA TYR A 275 3.26 85.66 -33.01
C TYR A 275 2.62 84.93 -34.21
N VAL A 276 2.93 83.66 -34.43
CA VAL A 276 2.33 82.82 -35.49
C VAL A 276 0.81 82.68 -35.32
N SER A 277 0.29 82.63 -34.09
CA SER A 277 -1.16 82.57 -33.84
C SER A 277 -1.93 83.79 -34.38
N ALA A 278 -1.30 84.98 -34.42
CA ALA A 278 -1.90 86.18 -34.99
C ALA A 278 -2.11 86.06 -36.51
N TYR A 279 -1.16 85.46 -37.23
CA TYR A 279 -1.30 85.17 -38.67
C TYR A 279 -2.41 84.15 -38.95
N TYR A 280 -2.62 83.17 -38.06
CA TYR A 280 -3.71 82.21 -38.21
C TYR A 280 -5.09 82.89 -38.15
N HIS A 281 -5.31 83.78 -37.18
CA HIS A 281 -6.60 84.47 -37.04
C HIS A 281 -6.81 85.56 -38.09
N ALA A 282 -5.75 86.29 -38.49
CA ALA A 282 -5.81 87.24 -39.60
C ALA A 282 -6.13 86.57 -40.96
N ALA A 283 -5.97 85.25 -41.07
CA ALA A 283 -6.31 84.47 -42.27
C ALA A 283 -7.75 83.88 -42.26
N LYS A 284 -8.59 84.18 -41.26
CA LYS A 284 -10.00 83.76 -41.22
C LYS A 284 -10.94 84.84 -41.83
N PRO A 285 -12.05 84.45 -42.50
CA PRO A 285 -13.08 85.40 -42.94
C PRO A 285 -13.86 86.01 -41.76
N ASP A 286 -14.19 87.30 -41.83
CA ASP A 286 -14.92 88.02 -40.75
C ASP A 286 -16.46 87.96 -40.94
N GLU A 287 -17.14 87.29 -40.00
CA GLU A 287 -18.60 87.14 -39.97
C GLU A 287 -19.36 88.48 -39.86
N LYS A 288 -18.70 89.56 -39.40
CA LYS A 288 -19.32 90.88 -39.23
C LYS A 288 -19.83 91.50 -40.53
N SER A 289 -19.34 91.05 -41.68
CA SER A 289 -19.79 91.56 -43.00
C SER A 289 -21.21 91.11 -43.38
N ILE A 290 -21.76 90.07 -42.76
CA ILE A 290 -23.05 89.47 -43.16
C ILE A 290 -24.25 90.16 -42.47
N MET A 291 -24.08 90.67 -41.25
CA MET A 291 -25.17 91.22 -40.43
C MET A 291 -25.75 92.55 -40.95
N THR A 292 -24.97 93.36 -41.66
CA THR A 292 -25.38 94.72 -42.05
C THR A 292 -26.42 94.75 -43.19
N TYR A 293 -26.46 93.72 -44.05
CA TYR A 293 -27.22 93.77 -45.31
C TYR A 293 -28.68 93.27 -45.21
N VAL A 294 -29.06 92.62 -44.10
CA VAL A 294 -30.35 91.91 -43.97
C VAL A 294 -31.42 92.73 -43.22
N SER A 295 -31.03 93.85 -42.59
CA SER A 295 -31.91 94.71 -41.77
C SER A 295 -33.13 95.26 -42.54
N SER A 296 -32.96 95.61 -43.83
CA SER A 296 -33.99 96.26 -44.65
C SER A 296 -35.13 95.34 -45.11
N TYR A 297 -34.93 94.02 -45.16
CA TYR A 297 -35.99 93.06 -45.52
C TYR A 297 -36.81 92.58 -44.32
N TYR A 298 -36.30 92.76 -43.10
CA TYR A 298 -36.81 92.10 -41.90
C TYR A 298 -38.26 92.48 -41.56
N HIS A 299 -38.67 93.73 -41.78
CA HIS A 299 -40.01 94.19 -41.36
C HIS A 299 -41.17 93.66 -42.21
N ALA A 300 -40.97 93.43 -43.52
CA ALA A 300 -41.99 92.83 -44.37
C ALA A 300 -42.06 91.30 -44.19
N PHE A 301 -40.90 90.63 -44.10
CA PHE A 301 -40.85 89.19 -43.91
C PHE A 301 -41.20 88.74 -42.48
N ALA A 302 -41.02 89.56 -41.43
CA ALA A 302 -41.34 89.19 -40.05
C ALA A 302 -42.81 88.81 -39.81
N GLY A 303 -43.74 89.15 -40.70
CA GLY A 303 -45.11 88.62 -40.67
C GLY A 303 -45.17 87.15 -41.11
N ALA A 304 -44.76 86.88 -42.36
CA ALA A 304 -44.75 85.53 -42.93
C ALA A 304 -43.79 84.59 -42.19
N GLN A 305 -42.59 85.05 -41.86
CA GLN A 305 -41.57 84.28 -41.17
C GLN A 305 -41.95 83.96 -39.72
N LYS A 306 -42.83 84.74 -39.06
CA LYS A 306 -43.44 84.34 -37.78
C LYS A 306 -44.46 83.23 -37.95
N ALA A 307 -45.28 83.25 -39.00
CA ALA A 307 -46.19 82.15 -39.31
C ALA A 307 -45.43 80.88 -39.69
N GLU A 308 -44.37 81.00 -40.50
CA GLU A 308 -43.51 79.89 -40.91
C GLU A 308 -42.68 79.33 -39.74
N THR A 309 -42.10 80.17 -38.88
CA THR A 309 -41.40 79.67 -37.67
C THR A 309 -42.37 79.13 -36.61
N ALA A 310 -43.61 79.60 -36.54
CA ALA A 310 -44.65 78.95 -35.74
C ALA A 310 -45.03 77.58 -36.31
N ALA A 311 -45.27 77.47 -37.62
CA ALA A 311 -45.54 76.21 -38.29
C ALA A 311 -44.37 75.23 -38.14
N ASN A 312 -43.14 75.65 -38.39
CA ASN A 312 -41.94 74.82 -38.20
C ASN A 312 -41.71 74.43 -36.73
N ARG A 313 -42.06 75.28 -35.75
CA ARG A 313 -42.08 74.89 -34.33
C ARG A 313 -43.15 73.83 -34.04
N ILE A 314 -44.37 74.01 -34.55
CA ILE A 314 -45.47 73.05 -34.39
C ILE A 314 -45.12 71.71 -35.06
N CYS A 315 -44.66 71.70 -36.31
CA CYS A 315 -44.20 70.50 -37.01
C CYS A 315 -43.03 69.81 -36.30
N LYS A 316 -42.09 70.56 -35.71
CA LYS A 316 -41.00 69.99 -34.90
C LYS A 316 -41.51 69.37 -33.60
N VAL A 317 -42.47 70.00 -32.92
CA VAL A 317 -43.12 69.47 -31.70
C VAL A 317 -44.01 68.25 -31.99
N LEU A 318 -44.71 68.23 -33.13
CA LEU A 318 -45.51 67.11 -33.60
C LEU A 318 -44.63 65.92 -34.06
N LYS A 319 -43.55 66.17 -34.80
CA LYS A 319 -42.59 65.12 -35.17
C LYS A 319 -41.97 64.46 -33.94
N VAL A 320 -41.55 65.25 -32.95
CA VAL A 320 -41.07 64.72 -31.65
C VAL A 320 -42.17 63.97 -30.90
N ASN A 321 -43.44 64.37 -31.03
CA ASN A 321 -44.56 63.61 -30.46
C ASN A 321 -44.72 62.24 -31.12
N GLN A 322 -44.79 62.20 -32.45
CA GLN A 322 -44.99 60.99 -33.24
C GLN A 322 -43.82 60.01 -33.13
N GLU A 323 -42.58 60.52 -33.00
CA GLU A 323 -41.40 59.69 -32.68
C GLU A 323 -41.47 59.10 -31.27
N ASN A 324 -42.02 59.81 -30.29
CA ASN A 324 -42.21 59.28 -28.93
C ASN A 324 -43.36 58.26 -28.87
N GLU A 325 -44.47 58.51 -29.58
CA GLU A 325 -45.60 57.57 -29.69
C GLU A 325 -45.18 56.25 -30.33
N ARG A 326 -44.44 56.31 -31.44
CA ARG A 326 -43.86 55.11 -32.07
C ARG A 326 -42.91 54.34 -31.13
N LEU A 327 -42.15 55.03 -30.27
CA LEU A 327 -41.29 54.37 -29.27
C LEU A 327 -42.10 53.74 -28.12
N MET A 328 -43.23 54.32 -27.73
CA MET A 328 -44.16 53.72 -26.77
C MET A 328 -44.80 52.44 -27.35
N GLU A 329 -45.26 52.48 -28.60
CA GLU A 329 -45.79 51.30 -29.31
C GLU A 329 -44.74 50.20 -29.51
N GLU A 330 -43.51 50.56 -29.88
CA GLU A 330 -42.43 49.59 -30.07
C GLU A 330 -42.02 48.92 -28.74
N TYR A 331 -41.94 49.68 -27.64
CA TYR A 331 -41.75 49.14 -26.30
C TYR A 331 -42.86 48.16 -25.91
N GLU A 332 -44.13 48.57 -26.05
CA GLU A 332 -45.30 47.74 -25.71
C GLU A 332 -45.35 46.42 -26.49
N ARG A 333 -45.03 46.48 -27.79
CA ARG A 333 -44.96 45.30 -28.66
C ARG A 333 -43.82 44.37 -28.25
N LEU A 334 -42.62 44.90 -28.02
CA LEU A 334 -41.45 44.10 -27.63
C LEU A 334 -41.59 43.49 -26.23
N ALA A 335 -42.22 44.21 -25.29
CA ALA A 335 -42.55 43.72 -23.95
C ALA A 335 -43.52 42.53 -24.01
N SER A 336 -44.56 42.63 -24.84
CA SER A 336 -45.61 41.62 -24.93
C SER A 336 -45.09 40.29 -25.47
N ASP A 337 -44.36 40.30 -26.59
CA ASP A 337 -43.76 39.10 -27.20
C ASP A 337 -42.68 38.46 -26.31
N LEU A 338 -41.87 39.26 -25.61
CA LEU A 338 -40.88 38.74 -24.65
C LEU A 338 -41.56 38.06 -23.44
N LEU A 339 -42.59 38.67 -22.86
CA LEU A 339 -43.33 38.13 -21.72
C LEU A 339 -44.16 36.88 -22.09
N GLU A 340 -44.73 36.83 -23.29
CA GLU A 340 -45.42 35.64 -23.80
C GLU A 340 -44.43 34.49 -24.04
N TRP A 341 -43.27 34.77 -24.64
CA TRP A 341 -42.23 33.77 -24.84
C TRP A 341 -41.71 33.19 -23.52
N ILE A 342 -41.46 34.04 -22.50
CA ILE A 342 -41.10 33.57 -21.15
C ILE A 342 -42.20 32.65 -20.61
N ARG A 343 -43.46 33.11 -20.61
CA ARG A 343 -44.62 32.37 -20.08
C ARG A 343 -44.82 31.00 -20.74
N ARG A 344 -44.52 30.88 -22.04
CA ARG A 344 -44.59 29.62 -22.78
C ARG A 344 -43.39 28.70 -22.53
N THR A 345 -42.21 29.26 -22.24
CA THR A 345 -40.95 28.51 -22.10
C THR A 345 -40.77 27.95 -20.69
N THR A 346 -41.15 28.69 -19.65
CA THR A 346 -40.98 28.27 -18.25
C THR A 346 -41.57 26.89 -17.94
N PRO A 347 -42.80 26.52 -18.35
CA PRO A 347 -43.36 25.18 -18.07
C PRO A 347 -42.61 24.02 -18.73
N TRP A 348 -41.90 24.25 -19.83
CA TRP A 348 -41.01 23.25 -20.44
C TRP A 348 -39.73 23.08 -19.62
N LEU A 349 -39.15 24.20 -19.16
CA LEU A 349 -38.01 24.21 -18.23
C LEU A 349 -38.36 23.72 -16.82
N GLU A 350 -39.63 23.68 -16.42
CA GLU A 350 -40.09 23.13 -15.13
C GLU A 350 -40.45 21.63 -15.19
N ASN A 351 -40.53 21.04 -16.40
CA ASN A 351 -40.83 19.61 -16.55
C ASN A 351 -39.65 18.72 -16.09
N ARG A 352 -39.88 17.84 -15.11
CA ARG A 352 -38.88 16.93 -14.52
C ARG A 352 -39.14 15.44 -14.81
N THR A 353 -39.82 15.12 -15.92
CA THR A 353 -40.10 13.74 -16.33
C THR A 353 -39.01 13.15 -17.23
N THR A 354 -38.74 11.84 -17.14
CA THR A 354 -37.98 11.05 -18.12
C THR A 354 -38.76 9.78 -18.49
N ASP A 355 -38.25 9.06 -19.48
CA ASP A 355 -38.64 7.66 -19.77
C ASP A 355 -37.80 6.64 -18.96
N ASN A 356 -37.01 7.09 -17.98
CA ASN A 356 -35.98 6.33 -17.28
C ASN A 356 -34.93 5.68 -18.21
N THR A 357 -34.69 6.22 -19.40
CA THR A 357 -33.65 5.75 -20.33
C THR A 357 -32.53 6.78 -20.52
N LEU A 358 -31.29 6.28 -20.61
CA LEU A 358 -30.13 7.12 -20.91
C LEU A 358 -30.25 7.82 -22.28
N PRO A 359 -30.69 7.16 -23.38
CA PRO A 359 -30.90 7.84 -24.66
C PRO A 359 -32.01 8.91 -24.63
N GLY A 360 -33.11 8.68 -23.91
CA GLY A 360 -34.20 9.65 -23.76
C GLY A 360 -33.73 10.94 -23.06
N THR A 361 -32.93 10.79 -22.00
CA THR A 361 -32.38 11.94 -21.26
C THR A 361 -31.25 12.64 -22.05
N GLN A 362 -30.43 11.90 -22.81
CA GLN A 362 -29.46 12.47 -23.75
C GLN A 362 -30.14 13.31 -24.85
N LYS A 363 -31.30 12.87 -25.37
CA LYS A 363 -32.11 13.63 -26.31
C LYS A 363 -32.59 14.96 -25.71
N LYS A 364 -33.09 14.95 -24.47
CA LYS A 364 -33.46 16.19 -23.75
C LYS A 364 -32.29 17.15 -23.52
N LEU A 365 -31.09 16.62 -23.23
CA LEU A 365 -29.87 17.46 -23.15
C LEU A 365 -29.52 18.11 -24.50
N SER A 366 -29.76 17.43 -25.62
CA SER A 366 -29.58 18.01 -26.96
C SER A 366 -30.58 19.14 -27.23
N GLU A 367 -31.85 18.94 -26.88
CA GLU A 367 -32.91 19.97 -26.98
C GLU A 367 -32.61 21.20 -26.11
N PHE A 368 -32.08 21.01 -24.90
CA PHE A 368 -31.64 22.11 -24.03
C PHE A 368 -30.40 22.85 -24.56
N ARG A 369 -29.45 22.14 -25.17
CA ARG A 369 -28.28 22.75 -25.84
C ARG A 369 -28.71 23.61 -27.03
N ASP A 370 -29.69 23.18 -27.81
CA ASP A 370 -30.24 23.94 -28.93
C ASP A 370 -30.98 25.20 -28.43
N TYR A 371 -31.84 25.05 -27.41
CA TYR A 371 -32.48 26.18 -26.72
C TYR A 371 -31.47 27.25 -26.28
N ARG A 372 -30.38 26.87 -25.60
CA ARG A 372 -29.35 27.81 -25.13
C ARG A 372 -28.54 28.45 -26.25
N ARG A 373 -28.37 27.79 -27.41
CA ARG A 373 -27.53 28.25 -28.52
C ARG A 373 -28.29 29.06 -29.58
N VAL A 374 -29.55 28.73 -29.83
CA VAL A 374 -30.33 29.28 -30.96
C VAL A 374 -31.50 30.11 -30.47
N HIS A 375 -32.26 29.64 -29.48
CA HIS A 375 -33.53 30.28 -29.09
C HIS A 375 -33.39 31.36 -28.02
N LYS A 376 -32.50 31.20 -27.02
CA LYS A 376 -32.31 32.19 -25.95
C LYS A 376 -31.59 33.49 -26.40
N PRO A 377 -30.48 33.46 -27.17
CA PRO A 377 -29.70 34.68 -27.48
C PRO A 377 -30.50 35.87 -28.05
N PRO A 378 -31.35 35.73 -29.09
CA PRO A 378 -32.10 36.88 -29.62
C PRO A 378 -33.13 37.45 -28.63
N ARG A 379 -33.57 36.67 -27.64
CA ARG A 379 -34.47 37.14 -26.57
C ARG A 379 -33.73 37.95 -25.50
N LEU A 380 -32.44 37.68 -25.28
CA LEU A 380 -31.57 38.52 -24.43
C LEU A 380 -31.29 39.87 -25.11
N GLU A 381 -31.02 39.87 -26.42
CA GLU A 381 -30.89 41.11 -27.22
C GLU A 381 -32.17 41.96 -27.18
N GLN A 382 -33.34 41.31 -27.32
CA GLN A 382 -34.65 41.96 -27.19
C GLN A 382 -34.85 42.62 -25.83
N LYS A 383 -34.46 41.97 -24.72
CA LYS A 383 -34.49 42.54 -23.37
C LYS A 383 -33.59 43.79 -23.25
N ALA A 384 -32.35 43.69 -23.74
CA ALA A 384 -31.39 44.81 -23.69
C ALA A 384 -31.84 46.00 -24.56
N LYS A 385 -32.42 45.74 -25.74
CA LYS A 385 -33.04 46.79 -26.56
C LYS A 385 -34.20 47.46 -25.83
N LEU A 386 -35.12 46.69 -25.25
CA LEU A 386 -36.29 47.21 -24.54
C LEU A 386 -35.91 48.15 -23.38
N GLU A 387 -34.87 47.81 -22.62
CA GLU A 387 -34.31 48.67 -21.57
C GLU A 387 -33.67 49.95 -22.14
N THR A 388 -33.02 49.84 -23.29
CA THR A 388 -32.40 50.98 -23.99
C THR A 388 -33.48 51.93 -24.54
N ASP A 389 -34.52 51.41 -25.18
CA ASP A 389 -35.63 52.19 -25.74
C ASP A 389 -36.39 52.93 -24.63
N PHE A 390 -36.64 52.29 -23.49
CA PHE A 390 -37.28 52.90 -22.32
C PHE A 390 -36.46 54.05 -21.74
N ASN A 391 -35.17 53.82 -21.46
CA ASN A 391 -34.27 54.85 -20.92
C ASN A 391 -34.10 56.03 -21.90
N THR A 392 -34.09 55.75 -23.21
CA THR A 392 -34.08 56.76 -24.28
C THR A 392 -35.36 57.60 -24.26
N LEU A 393 -36.53 56.96 -24.27
CA LEU A 393 -37.83 57.62 -24.25
C LEU A 393 -38.03 58.47 -22.99
N GLN A 394 -37.72 57.93 -21.81
CA GLN A 394 -37.85 58.64 -20.54
C GLN A 394 -36.93 59.87 -20.47
N THR A 395 -35.75 59.80 -21.09
CA THR A 395 -34.84 60.94 -21.22
C THR A 395 -35.35 61.97 -22.25
N LYS A 396 -35.88 61.54 -23.40
CA LYS A 396 -36.53 62.45 -24.37
C LYS A 396 -37.69 63.22 -23.76
N LEU A 397 -38.55 62.55 -22.98
CA LEU A 397 -39.71 63.16 -22.31
C LEU A 397 -39.28 64.16 -21.23
N ARG A 398 -38.32 63.78 -20.38
CA ARG A 398 -37.73 64.66 -19.35
C ARG A 398 -37.12 65.93 -19.95
N LEU A 399 -36.28 65.81 -20.98
CA LEU A 399 -35.66 66.95 -21.68
C LEU A 399 -36.68 67.83 -22.41
N SER A 400 -37.87 67.30 -22.71
CA SER A 400 -38.98 68.01 -23.34
C SER A 400 -39.98 68.63 -22.35
N ASN A 401 -39.73 68.54 -21.03
CA ASN A 401 -40.68 68.89 -19.97
C ASN A 401 -42.08 68.25 -20.13
N ARG A 402 -42.12 66.99 -20.56
CA ARG A 402 -43.35 66.20 -20.72
C ARG A 402 -43.53 65.21 -19.56
N PRO A 403 -44.76 64.72 -19.31
CA PRO A 403 -44.99 63.63 -18.37
C PRO A 403 -44.13 62.41 -18.67
N ALA A 404 -43.74 61.68 -17.62
CA ALA A 404 -43.04 60.40 -17.73
C ALA A 404 -43.90 59.37 -18.46
N TYR A 405 -43.26 58.47 -19.21
CA TYR A 405 -43.95 57.31 -19.75
C TYR A 405 -44.16 56.26 -18.64
N MET A 406 -45.35 55.69 -18.58
CA MET A 406 -45.71 54.57 -17.72
C MET A 406 -46.34 53.48 -18.61
N PRO A 407 -45.67 52.33 -18.79
CA PRO A 407 -46.20 51.18 -19.52
C PRO A 407 -47.49 50.62 -18.93
N SER A 408 -48.16 49.77 -19.70
CA SER A 408 -49.31 48.98 -19.24
C SER A 408 -48.96 48.12 -18.01
N GLU A 409 -49.98 47.80 -17.20
CA GLU A 409 -49.84 46.96 -16.01
C GLU A 409 -49.18 45.60 -16.34
N GLY A 410 -48.20 45.21 -15.53
CA GLY A 410 -47.41 43.98 -15.73
C GLY A 410 -46.34 44.05 -16.83
N LYS A 411 -46.13 45.23 -17.46
CA LYS A 411 -45.09 45.46 -18.48
C LYS A 411 -44.04 46.50 -18.06
N LEU A 412 -43.88 46.75 -16.77
CA LEU A 412 -42.78 47.60 -16.30
C LEU A 412 -41.44 46.90 -16.50
N VAL A 413 -40.34 47.67 -16.60
CA VAL A 413 -38.98 47.11 -16.70
C VAL A 413 -38.63 46.23 -15.49
N SER A 414 -39.20 46.52 -14.31
CA SER A 414 -39.13 45.67 -13.12
C SER A 414 -39.75 44.29 -13.34
N ASP A 415 -40.90 44.24 -14.00
CA ASP A 415 -41.73 43.05 -14.14
C ASP A 415 -41.10 42.10 -15.15
N ILE A 416 -40.61 42.67 -16.26
CA ILE A 416 -39.81 41.98 -17.28
C ILE A 416 -38.50 41.45 -16.68
N THR A 417 -37.83 42.23 -15.82
CA THR A 417 -36.62 41.79 -15.09
C THR A 417 -36.93 40.63 -14.15
N ASN A 418 -38.06 40.66 -13.44
CA ASN A 418 -38.46 39.60 -12.52
C ASN A 418 -38.91 38.33 -13.25
N ALA A 419 -39.64 38.45 -14.37
CA ALA A 419 -40.01 37.34 -15.24
C ALA A 419 -38.76 36.66 -15.85
N TRP A 420 -37.77 37.45 -16.27
CA TRP A 420 -36.49 36.94 -16.79
C TRP A 420 -35.69 36.19 -15.71
N LYS A 421 -35.62 36.72 -14.47
CA LYS A 421 -35.00 36.01 -13.33
C LYS A 421 -35.70 34.68 -13.02
N GLY A 422 -37.04 34.63 -13.15
CA GLY A 422 -37.81 33.40 -13.00
C GLY A 422 -37.44 32.34 -14.05
N LEU A 423 -37.28 32.76 -15.31
CA LEU A 423 -36.78 31.89 -16.39
C LEU A 423 -35.37 31.37 -16.10
N GLU A 424 -34.44 32.23 -15.67
CA GLU A 424 -33.06 31.84 -15.35
C GLU A 424 -32.98 30.88 -14.14
N PHE A 425 -33.88 31.02 -13.16
CA PHE A 425 -34.02 30.06 -12.06
C PHE A 425 -34.52 28.69 -12.57
N ALA A 426 -35.53 28.67 -13.44
CA ALA A 426 -36.04 27.44 -14.05
C ALA A 426 -35.01 26.73 -14.94
N GLU A 427 -34.22 27.48 -15.72
CA GLU A 427 -33.10 26.96 -16.50
C GLU A 427 -32.06 26.26 -15.62
N ARG A 428 -31.59 26.92 -14.55
CA ARG A 428 -30.60 26.33 -13.65
C ARG A 428 -31.13 25.03 -13.02
N GLY A 429 -32.35 25.06 -12.49
CA GLY A 429 -32.99 23.88 -11.90
C GLY A 429 -33.34 22.78 -12.92
N PHE A 430 -33.25 23.04 -14.22
CA PHE A 430 -33.38 22.03 -15.29
C PHE A 430 -32.01 21.44 -15.67
N GLU A 431 -30.97 22.27 -15.73
CA GLU A 431 -29.59 21.85 -15.97
C GLU A 431 -29.06 20.97 -14.82
N GLU A 432 -29.25 21.40 -13.57
CA GLU A 432 -28.90 20.63 -12.36
C GLU A 432 -29.61 19.25 -12.35
N TRP A 433 -30.89 19.21 -12.71
CA TRP A 433 -31.67 17.96 -12.78
C TRP A 433 -31.24 17.06 -13.94
N LEU A 434 -31.09 17.59 -15.16
CA LEU A 434 -30.67 16.82 -16.34
C LEU A 434 -29.33 16.13 -16.11
N LEU A 435 -28.36 16.84 -15.52
CA LEU A 435 -27.04 16.28 -15.22
C LEU A 435 -27.12 15.20 -14.14
N SER A 436 -27.87 15.42 -13.07
CA SER A 436 -28.06 14.44 -11.99
C SER A 436 -28.73 13.15 -12.50
N GLU A 437 -29.74 13.27 -13.34
CA GLU A 437 -30.48 12.14 -13.92
C GLU A 437 -29.64 11.36 -14.95
N LEU A 438 -28.84 12.05 -15.78
CA LEU A 438 -27.87 11.36 -16.66
C LEU A 438 -26.86 10.54 -15.85
N MET A 439 -26.30 11.11 -14.78
CA MET A 439 -25.36 10.40 -13.91
C MET A 439 -26.01 9.20 -13.19
N ARG A 440 -27.28 9.31 -12.78
CA ARG A 440 -28.04 8.17 -12.21
C ARG A 440 -28.20 7.04 -13.23
N LEU A 441 -28.63 7.37 -14.45
CA LEU A 441 -28.92 6.40 -15.50
C LEU A 441 -27.66 5.71 -16.04
N GLU A 442 -26.53 6.43 -16.15
CA GLU A 442 -25.23 5.84 -16.49
C GLU A 442 -24.71 4.90 -15.40
N ARG A 443 -24.85 5.29 -14.12
CA ARG A 443 -24.52 4.43 -12.97
C ARG A 443 -25.36 3.16 -12.95
N LEU A 444 -26.66 3.25 -13.20
CA LEU A 444 -27.57 2.10 -13.27
C LEU A 444 -27.16 1.08 -14.35
N ASP A 445 -26.88 1.54 -15.58
CA ASP A 445 -26.43 0.67 -16.68
C ASP A 445 -25.10 -0.05 -16.36
N HIS A 446 -24.14 0.68 -15.77
CA HIS A 446 -22.87 0.09 -15.33
C HIS A 446 -23.07 -0.95 -14.21
N LEU A 447 -23.87 -0.63 -13.19
CA LEU A 447 -24.16 -1.55 -12.08
C LEU A 447 -24.89 -2.81 -12.56
N ALA A 448 -25.87 -2.69 -13.46
CA ALA A 448 -26.61 -3.84 -14.00
C ALA A 448 -25.69 -4.79 -14.78
N LYS A 449 -24.78 -4.26 -15.59
CA LYS A 449 -23.74 -5.04 -16.30
C LYS A 449 -22.78 -5.72 -15.32
N LYS A 450 -22.33 -5.00 -14.29
CA LYS A 450 -21.43 -5.50 -13.23
C LYS A 450 -22.08 -6.60 -12.38
N PHE A 451 -23.36 -6.44 -12.03
CA PHE A 451 -24.18 -7.45 -11.34
C PHE A 451 -24.26 -8.73 -12.16
N LYS A 452 -24.71 -8.63 -13.42
CA LYS A 452 -24.83 -9.79 -14.31
C LYS A 452 -23.52 -10.57 -14.39
N HIS A 453 -22.42 -9.89 -14.72
CA HIS A 453 -21.12 -10.53 -14.90
C HIS A 453 -20.62 -11.26 -13.64
N LYS A 454 -20.80 -10.65 -12.45
CA LYS A 454 -20.45 -11.30 -11.18
C LYS A 454 -21.32 -12.53 -10.87
N CYS A 455 -22.61 -12.46 -11.14
CA CYS A 455 -23.52 -13.59 -10.98
C CYS A 455 -23.17 -14.74 -11.93
N ASP A 456 -22.95 -14.44 -13.22
CA ASP A 456 -22.58 -15.44 -14.24
C ASP A 456 -21.29 -16.21 -13.83
N ILE A 457 -20.29 -15.51 -13.29
CA ILE A 457 -19.04 -16.12 -12.78
C ILE A 457 -19.28 -16.96 -11.51
N HIS A 458 -20.13 -16.49 -10.58
CA HIS A 458 -20.39 -17.22 -9.33
C HIS A 458 -21.16 -18.52 -9.59
N GLU A 459 -22.25 -18.45 -10.37
CA GLU A 459 -23.06 -19.62 -10.75
C GLU A 459 -22.21 -20.67 -11.49
N SER A 460 -21.27 -20.24 -12.34
CA SER A 460 -20.34 -21.14 -13.04
C SER A 460 -19.33 -21.84 -12.13
N TRP A 461 -19.04 -21.33 -10.92
CA TRP A 461 -18.16 -21.98 -9.94
C TRP A 461 -18.94 -22.85 -8.96
N ALA A 462 -20.18 -22.49 -8.63
CA ALA A 462 -21.05 -23.23 -7.72
C ALA A 462 -21.59 -24.53 -8.34
N ASN A 463 -21.71 -24.57 -9.67
CA ASN A 463 -22.20 -25.72 -10.42
C ASN A 463 -21.42 -27.03 -10.10
N GLY A 464 -22.12 -28.09 -9.72
CA GLY A 464 -21.54 -29.40 -9.36
C GLY A 464 -20.82 -29.47 -8.00
N LYS A 465 -20.79 -28.37 -7.22
CA LYS A 465 -20.22 -28.38 -5.86
C LYS A 465 -21.14 -29.10 -4.86
N GLU A 466 -22.46 -29.02 -5.04
CA GLU A 466 -23.45 -29.70 -4.21
C GLU A 466 -23.27 -31.23 -4.26
N ASP A 467 -23.18 -31.82 -5.46
CA ASP A 467 -22.95 -33.26 -5.68
C ASP A 467 -21.67 -33.77 -4.99
N LEU A 468 -20.60 -32.98 -5.07
CA LEU A 468 -19.30 -33.29 -4.45
C LEU A 468 -19.39 -33.27 -2.92
N LEU A 469 -20.20 -32.38 -2.34
CA LEU A 469 -20.37 -32.29 -0.90
C LEU A 469 -21.23 -33.43 -0.34
N GLU A 470 -22.30 -33.82 -1.02
CA GLU A 470 -23.18 -34.91 -0.58
C GLU A 470 -22.55 -36.31 -0.69
N ALA A 471 -21.52 -36.47 -1.53
CA ALA A 471 -20.84 -37.74 -1.81
C ALA A 471 -20.46 -38.55 -0.55
N GLN A 472 -20.72 -39.85 -0.56
CA GLN A 472 -20.46 -40.78 0.56
C GLN A 472 -19.21 -41.66 0.31
N ASP A 473 -18.25 -41.12 -0.44
CA ASP A 473 -16.99 -41.75 -0.86
C ASP A 473 -16.12 -42.21 0.31
N PHE A 474 -16.02 -41.39 1.35
CA PHE A 474 -15.23 -41.64 2.56
C PHE A 474 -15.52 -42.97 3.27
N LYS A 475 -16.73 -43.53 3.13
CA LYS A 475 -17.15 -44.79 3.80
C LYS A 475 -16.41 -46.05 3.32
N ARG A 476 -15.67 -45.96 2.21
CA ARG A 476 -14.88 -47.05 1.63
C ARG A 476 -13.35 -46.82 1.69
N CYS A 477 -12.92 -45.72 2.31
CA CYS A 477 -11.52 -45.34 2.39
C CYS A 477 -10.80 -46.02 3.57
N LYS A 478 -9.50 -46.32 3.41
CA LYS A 478 -8.63 -46.61 4.56
C LYS A 478 -8.26 -45.29 5.25
N LEU A 479 -7.74 -45.35 6.48
CA LEU A 479 -7.40 -44.17 7.29
C LEU A 479 -6.53 -43.13 6.55
N ASN A 480 -5.53 -43.59 5.80
CA ASN A 480 -4.65 -42.71 5.01
C ASN A 480 -5.37 -42.05 3.81
N ASP A 481 -6.27 -42.77 3.14
CA ASP A 481 -7.08 -42.22 2.05
C ASP A 481 -8.09 -41.19 2.58
N LEU A 482 -8.66 -41.44 3.77
CA LEU A 482 -9.56 -40.52 4.47
C LEU A 482 -8.84 -39.24 4.90
N LYS A 483 -7.63 -39.36 5.47
CA LYS A 483 -6.76 -38.20 5.78
C LYS A 483 -6.39 -37.40 4.52
N ALA A 484 -6.29 -38.04 3.36
CA ALA A 484 -6.13 -37.35 2.08
C ALA A 484 -7.42 -36.70 1.56
N LEU A 485 -8.61 -37.24 1.86
CA LEU A 485 -9.91 -36.60 1.58
C LEU A 485 -10.17 -35.39 2.48
N ILE A 486 -9.81 -35.46 3.77
CA ILE A 486 -9.94 -34.34 4.72
C ILE A 486 -9.11 -33.15 4.24
N LYS A 487 -7.84 -33.35 3.86
CA LYS A 487 -7.00 -32.27 3.29
C LYS A 487 -7.53 -31.68 1.98
N LYS A 488 -8.28 -32.45 1.18
CA LYS A 488 -9.00 -31.93 -0.01
C LYS A 488 -10.23 -31.12 0.38
N HIS A 489 -10.90 -31.48 1.48
CA HIS A 489 -12.04 -30.72 2.03
C HIS A 489 -11.59 -29.40 2.64
N GLU A 490 -10.51 -29.38 3.42
CA GLU A 490 -9.88 -28.15 3.94
C GLU A 490 -9.51 -27.17 2.81
N ALA A 491 -8.95 -27.69 1.71
CA ALA A 491 -8.62 -26.89 0.52
C ALA A 491 -9.87 -26.32 -0.17
N PHE A 492 -10.98 -27.06 -0.19
CA PHE A 492 -12.26 -26.57 -0.69
C PHE A 492 -12.90 -25.53 0.24
N GLU A 493 -12.78 -25.68 1.56
CA GLU A 493 -13.25 -24.68 2.53
C GLU A 493 -12.48 -23.36 2.41
N SER A 494 -11.21 -23.41 2.02
CA SER A 494 -10.40 -22.21 1.70
C SER A 494 -10.86 -21.53 0.40
N ASP A 495 -11.15 -22.29 -0.67
CA ASP A 495 -11.76 -21.80 -1.92
C ASP A 495 -13.14 -21.15 -1.66
N LEU A 496 -13.96 -21.80 -0.81
CA LEU A 496 -15.25 -21.30 -0.35
C LEU A 496 -15.09 -19.98 0.43
N ALA A 497 -14.20 -19.92 1.44
CA ALA A 497 -13.96 -18.69 2.20
C ALA A 497 -13.50 -17.52 1.32
N ALA A 498 -12.64 -17.78 0.32
CA ALA A 498 -12.18 -16.78 -0.65
C ALA A 498 -13.29 -16.26 -1.59
N HIS A 499 -14.45 -16.93 -1.65
CA HIS A 499 -15.59 -16.53 -2.48
C HIS A 499 -16.67 -15.71 -1.73
N GLN A 500 -16.59 -15.59 -0.39
CA GLN A 500 -17.53 -14.83 0.44
C GLN A 500 -17.71 -13.37 -0.04
N ASP A 501 -16.60 -12.63 -0.18
CA ASP A 501 -16.57 -11.25 -0.69
C ASP A 501 -17.29 -11.10 -2.05
N ARG A 502 -17.24 -12.13 -2.90
CA ARG A 502 -17.92 -12.09 -4.21
C ARG A 502 -19.44 -12.10 -4.06
N VAL A 503 -19.98 -12.86 -3.10
CA VAL A 503 -21.42 -12.92 -2.80
C VAL A 503 -21.87 -11.64 -2.11
N GLU A 504 -21.11 -11.12 -1.16
CA GLU A 504 -21.38 -9.84 -0.49
C GLU A 504 -21.42 -8.68 -1.51
N GLN A 505 -20.47 -8.63 -2.45
CA GLN A 505 -20.48 -7.64 -3.54
C GLN A 505 -21.65 -7.81 -4.51
N ILE A 506 -22.15 -9.04 -4.76
CA ILE A 506 -23.35 -9.26 -5.57
C ILE A 506 -24.59 -8.69 -4.85
N ALA A 507 -24.73 -8.97 -3.55
CA ALA A 507 -25.81 -8.44 -2.72
C ALA A 507 -25.77 -6.91 -2.59
N ALA A 508 -24.58 -6.33 -2.36
CA ALA A 508 -24.40 -4.88 -2.28
C ALA A 508 -24.77 -4.16 -3.60
N ILE A 509 -24.39 -4.71 -4.76
CA ILE A 509 -24.77 -4.15 -6.06
C ILE A 509 -26.28 -4.29 -6.31
N ALA A 510 -26.92 -5.38 -5.89
CA ALA A 510 -28.37 -5.52 -5.96
C ALA A 510 -29.10 -4.47 -5.09
N GLN A 511 -28.61 -4.24 -3.86
CA GLN A 511 -29.12 -3.19 -2.98
C GLN A 511 -28.92 -1.78 -3.58
N GLU A 512 -27.77 -1.52 -4.20
CA GLU A 512 -27.49 -0.24 -4.89
C GLU A 512 -28.43 -0.02 -6.10
N LEU A 513 -28.70 -1.07 -6.89
CA LEU A 513 -29.66 -1.01 -8.00
C LEU A 513 -31.10 -0.73 -7.51
N ASN A 514 -31.52 -1.33 -6.39
CA ASN A 514 -32.81 -1.03 -5.76
C ASN A 514 -32.88 0.42 -5.25
N ALA A 515 -31.83 0.90 -4.59
CA ALA A 515 -31.77 2.26 -4.02
C ALA A 515 -31.72 3.39 -5.08
N LEU A 516 -31.58 3.03 -6.36
CA LEU A 516 -31.57 3.94 -7.51
C LEU A 516 -32.80 3.76 -8.43
N ASP A 517 -33.80 2.99 -7.99
CA ASP A 517 -35.04 2.66 -8.72
C ASP A 517 -34.80 2.02 -10.11
N TYR A 518 -34.03 0.92 -10.14
CA TYR A 518 -33.78 0.18 -11.38
C TYR A 518 -35.03 -0.56 -11.91
N HIS A 519 -35.30 -0.42 -13.21
CA HIS A 519 -36.53 -0.91 -13.85
C HIS A 519 -36.76 -2.43 -13.77
N ASP A 520 -35.69 -3.24 -13.71
CA ASP A 520 -35.76 -4.71 -13.59
C ASP A 520 -35.23 -5.22 -12.23
N SER A 521 -35.39 -4.40 -11.18
CA SER A 521 -35.00 -4.76 -9.80
C SER A 521 -35.62 -6.08 -9.32
N ALA A 522 -36.82 -6.45 -9.78
CA ALA A 522 -37.46 -7.71 -9.43
C ALA A 522 -36.64 -8.95 -9.89
N SER A 523 -36.12 -8.93 -11.12
CA SER A 523 -35.26 -9.97 -11.67
C SER A 523 -33.90 -10.02 -10.98
N VAL A 524 -33.30 -8.85 -10.71
CA VAL A 524 -32.05 -8.69 -9.96
C VAL A 524 -32.16 -9.32 -8.57
N ASN A 525 -33.20 -8.97 -7.81
CA ASN A 525 -33.43 -9.50 -6.47
C ASN A 525 -33.71 -11.01 -6.50
N ALA A 526 -34.58 -11.47 -7.40
CA ALA A 526 -34.87 -12.89 -7.55
C ALA A 526 -33.62 -13.73 -7.96
N ARG A 527 -32.64 -13.16 -8.66
CA ARG A 527 -31.34 -13.81 -8.93
C ARG A 527 -30.42 -13.78 -7.71
N CYS A 528 -30.32 -12.63 -7.05
CA CYS A 528 -29.50 -12.48 -5.84
C CYS A 528 -29.95 -13.45 -4.73
N GLU A 529 -31.25 -13.58 -4.50
CA GLU A 529 -31.81 -14.53 -3.52
C GLU A 529 -31.46 -15.99 -3.84
N ARG A 530 -31.45 -16.39 -5.11
CA ARG A 530 -31.03 -17.76 -5.48
C ARG A 530 -29.56 -18.01 -5.18
N ILE A 531 -28.70 -17.03 -5.47
CA ILE A 531 -27.27 -17.08 -5.17
C ILE A 531 -27.04 -17.18 -3.66
N CYS A 532 -27.69 -16.33 -2.85
CA CYS A 532 -27.57 -16.41 -1.39
C CYS A 532 -28.07 -17.75 -0.84
N ARG A 533 -29.22 -18.27 -1.29
CA ARG A 533 -29.74 -19.57 -0.83
C ARG A 533 -28.83 -20.75 -1.22
N ASN A 534 -28.22 -20.73 -2.41
CA ASN A 534 -27.22 -21.73 -2.81
C ASN A 534 -25.93 -21.58 -1.99
N TRP A 535 -25.51 -20.36 -1.66
CA TRP A 535 -24.37 -20.12 -0.78
C TRP A 535 -24.60 -20.68 0.63
N ASP A 536 -25.74 -20.37 1.25
CA ASP A 536 -26.13 -20.89 2.56
C ASP A 536 -26.22 -22.43 2.56
N LEU A 537 -26.76 -23.00 1.48
CA LEU A 537 -26.81 -24.45 1.27
C LEU A 537 -25.41 -25.05 1.17
N LEU A 538 -24.52 -24.51 0.33
CA LEU A 538 -23.13 -24.97 0.20
C LEU A 538 -22.39 -24.88 1.53
N GLY A 539 -22.55 -23.80 2.30
CA GLY A 539 -21.98 -23.70 3.65
C GLY A 539 -22.49 -24.80 4.60
N SER A 540 -23.80 -25.05 4.60
CA SER A 540 -24.40 -26.10 5.44
C SER A 540 -23.96 -27.52 5.04
N LEU A 541 -23.87 -27.81 3.73
CA LEU A 541 -23.38 -29.07 3.20
C LEU A 541 -21.89 -29.27 3.49
N THR A 542 -21.10 -28.21 3.45
CA THR A 542 -19.67 -28.21 3.76
C THR A 542 -19.43 -28.56 5.23
N SER A 543 -20.15 -27.91 6.15
CA SER A 543 -20.09 -28.22 7.59
C SER A 543 -20.58 -29.65 7.89
N LYS A 544 -21.68 -30.09 7.26
CA LYS A 544 -22.20 -31.46 7.37
C LYS A 544 -21.21 -32.51 6.86
N ARG A 545 -20.49 -32.23 5.76
CA ARG A 545 -19.45 -33.10 5.21
C ARG A 545 -18.23 -33.17 6.13
N ARG A 546 -17.75 -32.02 6.63
CA ARG A 546 -16.66 -31.94 7.61
C ARG A 546 -16.92 -32.87 8.81
N VAL A 547 -18.05 -32.71 9.49
CA VAL A 547 -18.40 -33.51 10.67
C VAL A 547 -18.49 -35.01 10.34
N ALA A 548 -18.97 -35.37 9.15
CA ALA A 548 -19.03 -36.77 8.70
C ALA A 548 -17.64 -37.37 8.37
N LEU A 549 -16.68 -36.55 7.92
CA LEU A 549 -15.29 -36.96 7.70
C LEU A 549 -14.52 -37.08 9.02
N GLU A 550 -14.66 -36.10 9.92
CA GLU A 550 -14.01 -36.08 11.25
C GLU A 550 -14.49 -37.25 12.13
N GLU A 551 -15.79 -37.57 12.13
CA GLU A 551 -16.31 -38.76 12.83
C GLU A 551 -15.83 -40.08 12.20
N ALA A 552 -15.72 -40.15 10.87
CA ALA A 552 -15.18 -41.33 10.20
C ALA A 552 -13.67 -41.51 10.49
N GLU A 553 -12.90 -40.43 10.59
CA GLU A 553 -11.50 -40.45 10.98
C GLU A 553 -11.34 -40.96 12.41
N ARG A 554 -12.08 -40.38 13.36
CA ARG A 554 -12.09 -40.79 14.77
C ARG A 554 -12.40 -42.28 14.95
N ILE A 555 -13.33 -42.84 14.17
CA ILE A 555 -13.65 -44.28 14.20
C ILE A 555 -12.52 -45.10 13.57
N LEU A 556 -11.94 -44.68 12.44
CA LEU A 556 -10.85 -45.43 11.81
C LEU A 556 -9.53 -45.38 12.60
N GLU A 557 -9.24 -44.29 13.32
CA GLU A 557 -8.11 -44.24 14.26
C GLU A 557 -8.31 -45.16 15.47
N HIS A 558 -9.55 -45.29 15.97
CA HIS A 558 -9.86 -46.25 17.03
C HIS A 558 -9.70 -47.69 16.54
N VAL A 559 -10.14 -48.01 15.31
CA VAL A 559 -9.94 -49.32 14.67
C VAL A 559 -8.46 -49.62 14.43
N ASP A 560 -7.66 -48.64 14.03
CA ASP A 560 -6.21 -48.77 13.83
C ASP A 560 -5.48 -49.06 15.15
N SER A 561 -5.89 -48.39 16.24
CA SER A 561 -5.42 -48.68 17.60
C SER A 561 -5.78 -50.11 18.07
N LEU A 562 -7.01 -50.57 17.80
CA LEU A 562 -7.42 -51.96 18.07
C LEU A 562 -6.63 -52.98 17.23
N PHE A 563 -6.32 -52.66 15.97
CA PHE A 563 -5.47 -53.47 15.10
C PHE A 563 -4.03 -53.57 15.61
N LEU A 564 -3.46 -52.47 16.11
CA LEU A 564 -2.13 -52.45 16.69
C LEU A 564 -2.06 -53.27 17.99
N GLU A 565 -3.02 -53.11 18.90
CA GLU A 565 -3.06 -53.87 20.15
C GLU A 565 -3.36 -55.36 19.91
N TYR A 566 -4.22 -55.69 18.94
CA TYR A 566 -4.40 -57.06 18.46
C TYR A 566 -3.07 -57.64 17.99
N ALA A 567 -2.33 -56.96 17.11
CA ALA A 567 -1.06 -57.46 16.57
C ALA A 567 -0.02 -57.68 17.68
N LYS A 568 0.09 -56.72 18.61
CA LYS A 568 0.97 -56.74 19.78
C LYS A 568 0.71 -57.91 20.73
N ARG A 569 -0.53 -58.39 20.85
CA ARG A 569 -0.91 -59.52 21.70
C ARG A 569 -0.96 -60.85 20.95
N ALA A 570 -1.43 -60.84 19.70
CA ALA A 570 -1.52 -62.01 18.82
C ALA A 570 -0.14 -62.63 18.53
N ALA A 571 0.92 -61.82 18.35
CA ALA A 571 2.26 -62.34 18.08
C ALA A 571 2.85 -63.18 19.24
N PRO A 572 2.96 -62.68 20.50
CA PRO A 572 3.44 -63.49 21.60
C PRO A 572 2.48 -64.64 21.95
N TYR A 573 1.16 -64.44 21.83
CA TYR A 573 0.19 -65.51 22.07
C TYR A 573 0.30 -66.65 21.03
N ASN A 574 0.53 -66.32 19.75
CA ASN A 574 0.83 -67.33 18.72
C ASN A 574 2.09 -68.11 19.06
N ASN A 575 3.18 -67.43 19.44
CA ASN A 575 4.44 -68.10 19.76
C ASN A 575 4.29 -69.00 21.00
N TRP A 576 3.46 -68.61 21.96
CA TRP A 576 3.09 -69.45 23.10
C TRP A 576 2.26 -70.67 22.67
N LEU A 577 1.29 -70.52 21.75
CA LEU A 577 0.52 -71.64 21.20
C LEU A 577 1.41 -72.65 20.46
N ASP A 578 2.34 -72.16 19.63
CA ASP A 578 3.25 -73.02 18.87
C ASP A 578 4.21 -73.78 19.80
N GLY A 579 4.78 -73.11 20.82
CA GLY A 579 5.62 -73.77 21.84
C GLY A 579 4.85 -74.74 22.74
N ALA A 580 3.65 -74.36 23.21
CA ALA A 580 2.78 -75.24 24.00
C ALA A 580 2.38 -76.50 23.22
N ARG A 581 2.16 -76.37 21.92
CA ARG A 581 1.90 -77.48 21.01
C ARG A 581 3.11 -78.42 20.89
N GLU A 582 4.32 -77.88 20.82
CA GLU A 582 5.57 -78.67 20.84
C GLU A 582 5.76 -79.42 22.18
N ASP A 583 5.64 -78.73 23.33
CA ASP A 583 5.75 -79.31 24.68
C ASP A 583 4.74 -80.45 24.94
N LEU A 584 3.52 -80.34 24.39
CA LEU A 584 2.47 -81.35 24.55
C LEU A 584 2.73 -82.61 23.72
N VAL A 585 3.39 -82.52 22.56
CA VAL A 585 3.74 -83.67 21.72
C VAL A 585 5.13 -84.25 22.00
N ASP A 586 5.97 -83.56 22.79
CA ASP A 586 7.35 -83.95 23.06
C ASP A 586 7.53 -85.39 23.60
N MET A 587 8.62 -86.06 23.17
CA MET A 587 8.91 -87.45 23.51
C MET A 587 9.79 -87.58 24.75
N PHE A 588 9.16 -87.66 25.91
CA PHE A 588 9.84 -87.82 27.20
C PHE A 588 10.33 -89.26 27.46
N ILE A 589 11.46 -89.37 28.17
CA ILE A 589 12.02 -90.63 28.70
C ILE A 589 12.14 -90.47 30.22
N VAL A 590 11.71 -91.48 30.97
CA VAL A 590 11.73 -91.50 32.45
C VAL A 590 12.16 -92.87 32.98
N HIS A 591 12.81 -92.87 34.13
CA HIS A 591 13.43 -94.02 34.78
C HIS A 591 13.02 -94.18 36.25
N SER A 592 12.40 -93.17 36.87
CA SER A 592 11.81 -93.26 38.21
C SER A 592 10.38 -92.74 38.29
N VAL A 593 9.67 -93.11 39.36
CA VAL A 593 8.34 -92.58 39.71
C VAL A 593 8.41 -91.06 39.95
N ASP A 594 9.52 -90.58 40.48
CA ASP A 594 9.71 -89.19 40.90
C ASP A 594 9.89 -88.26 39.69
N GLU A 595 10.61 -88.70 38.64
CA GLU A 595 10.69 -87.99 37.36
C GLU A 595 9.33 -87.85 36.68
N ILE A 596 8.57 -88.95 36.55
CA ILE A 596 7.24 -88.90 35.93
C ILE A 596 6.21 -88.19 36.81
N GLN A 597 6.37 -88.20 38.14
CA GLN A 597 5.59 -87.36 39.05
C GLN A 597 5.94 -85.87 38.87
N GLY A 598 7.21 -85.57 38.56
CA GLY A 598 7.70 -84.23 38.19
C GLY A 598 7.13 -83.76 36.84
N LEU A 599 7.14 -84.60 35.80
CA LEU A 599 6.52 -84.29 34.51
C LEU A 599 5.00 -84.12 34.62
N ILE A 600 4.32 -84.94 35.44
CA ILE A 600 2.90 -84.73 35.77
C ILE A 600 2.74 -83.41 36.53
N GLY A 601 3.60 -83.09 37.50
CA GLY A 601 3.55 -81.82 38.23
C GLY A 601 3.74 -80.61 37.33
N ALA A 602 4.66 -80.67 36.36
CA ALA A 602 4.86 -79.65 35.34
C ALA A 602 3.66 -79.55 34.38
N HIS A 603 3.04 -80.68 34.02
CA HIS A 603 1.84 -80.68 33.19
C HIS A 603 0.60 -80.15 33.94
N GLU A 604 0.45 -80.42 35.24
CA GLU A 604 -0.57 -79.77 36.08
C GLU A 604 -0.33 -78.27 36.22
N GLN A 605 0.93 -77.82 36.35
CA GLN A 605 1.28 -76.40 36.35
C GLN A 605 0.98 -75.74 35.00
N PHE A 606 1.26 -76.40 33.89
CA PHE A 606 0.86 -75.95 32.56
C PHE A 606 -0.67 -75.89 32.42
N LYS A 607 -1.40 -76.93 32.87
CA LYS A 607 -2.87 -76.92 32.87
C LYS A 607 -3.45 -75.79 33.74
N ALA A 608 -2.73 -75.35 34.78
CA ALA A 608 -3.12 -74.21 35.60
C ALA A 608 -2.95 -72.84 34.89
N THR A 609 -2.16 -72.72 33.82
CA THR A 609 -2.08 -71.49 33.00
C THR A 609 -3.14 -71.44 31.89
N LEU A 610 -3.70 -72.59 31.47
CA LEU A 610 -4.74 -72.65 30.43
C LEU A 610 -5.95 -71.74 30.68
N PRO A 611 -6.48 -71.56 31.91
CA PRO A 611 -7.57 -70.62 32.17
C PRO A 611 -7.17 -69.14 32.08
N GLU A 612 -5.87 -68.83 32.02
CA GLU A 612 -5.36 -67.48 31.75
C GLU A 612 -5.08 -67.30 30.25
N ALA A 613 -4.53 -68.32 29.60
CA ALA A 613 -4.42 -68.38 28.14
C ALA A 613 -5.78 -68.32 27.43
N ASP A 614 -6.85 -68.89 28.00
CA ASP A 614 -8.21 -68.78 27.47
C ASP A 614 -8.76 -67.36 27.60
N LYS A 615 -8.49 -66.66 28.72
CA LYS A 615 -8.86 -65.25 28.90
C LYS A 615 -8.12 -64.37 27.88
N GLU A 616 -6.83 -64.65 27.65
CA GLU A 616 -6.02 -63.92 26.68
C GLU A 616 -6.53 -64.15 25.25
N PHE A 617 -6.81 -65.40 24.87
CA PHE A 617 -7.45 -65.76 23.59
C PHE A 617 -8.78 -65.03 23.37
N ASN A 618 -9.69 -65.10 24.35
CA ASN A 618 -10.99 -64.43 24.27
C ASN A 618 -10.84 -62.90 24.21
N SER A 619 -9.85 -62.33 24.89
CA SER A 619 -9.57 -60.89 24.86
C SER A 619 -8.93 -60.43 23.54
N ILE A 620 -8.04 -61.22 22.94
CA ILE A 620 -7.49 -60.97 21.60
C ILE A 620 -8.61 -61.05 20.55
N ASN A 621 -9.49 -62.05 20.62
CA ASN A 621 -10.66 -62.14 19.74
C ASN A 621 -11.66 -60.99 19.96
N ALA A 622 -11.83 -60.52 21.19
CA ALA A 622 -12.69 -59.38 21.48
C ALA A 622 -12.23 -58.11 20.74
N LEU A 623 -10.92 -57.82 20.67
CA LEU A 623 -10.38 -56.68 19.91
C LEU A 623 -10.74 -56.75 18.42
N ALA A 624 -10.65 -57.94 17.81
CA ALA A 624 -11.00 -58.15 16.40
C ALA A 624 -12.52 -58.04 16.15
N GLN A 625 -13.35 -58.50 17.10
CA GLN A 625 -14.80 -58.36 17.05
C GLN A 625 -15.25 -56.90 17.26
N GLU A 626 -14.60 -56.17 18.18
CA GLU A 626 -14.87 -54.77 18.46
C GLU A 626 -14.54 -53.88 17.25
N ALA A 627 -13.38 -54.09 16.62
CA ALA A 627 -13.03 -53.41 15.36
C ALA A 627 -14.07 -53.65 14.26
N HIS A 628 -14.55 -54.89 14.10
CA HIS A 628 -15.61 -55.21 13.14
C HIS A 628 -16.94 -54.55 13.49
N HIS A 629 -17.33 -54.56 14.77
CA HIS A 629 -18.57 -53.98 15.26
C HIS A 629 -18.58 -52.44 15.11
N LEU A 630 -17.47 -51.76 15.39
CA LEU A 630 -17.30 -50.32 15.19
C LEU A 630 -17.52 -49.93 13.71
N CYS A 631 -16.84 -50.61 12.78
CA CYS A 631 -17.04 -50.40 11.35
C CYS A 631 -18.49 -50.67 10.92
N GLN A 632 -19.08 -51.79 11.38
CA GLN A 632 -20.45 -52.16 11.04
C GLN A 632 -21.49 -51.14 11.56
N GLN A 633 -21.35 -50.69 12.81
CA GLN A 633 -22.24 -49.73 13.46
C GLN A 633 -22.22 -48.36 12.74
N HIS A 634 -21.06 -47.91 12.27
CA HIS A 634 -20.91 -46.61 11.58
C HIS A 634 -21.04 -46.71 10.05
N GLY A 635 -21.28 -47.91 9.51
CA GLY A 635 -21.44 -48.13 8.07
C GLY A 635 -20.16 -47.91 7.26
N LEU A 636 -19.01 -48.18 7.86
CA LEU A 636 -17.68 -48.10 7.28
C LEU A 636 -17.19 -49.51 6.85
N GLN A 637 -16.33 -49.57 5.84
CA GLN A 637 -15.71 -50.82 5.42
C GLN A 637 -14.48 -51.14 6.29
N LEU A 638 -14.51 -52.28 7.00
CA LEU A 638 -13.34 -52.81 7.72
C LEU A 638 -12.23 -53.18 6.73
N GLY A 639 -11.00 -52.76 7.01
CA GLY A 639 -9.81 -53.14 6.26
C GLY A 639 -9.11 -54.39 6.81
N GLU A 640 -8.06 -54.84 6.12
CA GLU A 640 -7.10 -55.80 6.66
C GLU A 640 -6.17 -55.12 7.67
N ASN A 641 -5.75 -55.84 8.71
CA ASN A 641 -4.81 -55.33 9.72
C ASN A 641 -3.40 -55.15 9.11
N PRO A 642 -2.81 -53.94 9.14
CA PRO A 642 -1.51 -53.69 8.51
C PRO A 642 -0.31 -54.14 9.38
N TYR A 643 -0.54 -54.47 10.65
CA TYR A 643 0.52 -54.74 11.64
C TYR A 643 0.83 -56.23 11.85
N THR A 644 -0.01 -57.14 11.35
CA THR A 644 0.22 -58.59 11.44
C THR A 644 -0.48 -59.36 10.34
N THR A 645 0.10 -60.48 9.91
CA THR A 645 -0.56 -61.45 9.03
C THR A 645 -1.47 -62.42 9.76
N ILE A 646 -1.31 -62.57 11.08
CA ILE A 646 -1.99 -63.60 11.91
C ILE A 646 -3.48 -63.31 12.01
N GLN A 647 -4.31 -64.19 11.46
CA GLN A 647 -5.76 -64.01 11.42
C GLN A 647 -6.45 -64.58 12.68
N PRO A 648 -7.58 -64.02 13.14
CA PRO A 648 -8.29 -64.53 14.34
C PRO A 648 -8.67 -66.02 14.24
N GLY A 649 -9.05 -66.49 13.04
CA GLY A 649 -9.36 -67.90 12.78
C GLY A 649 -8.14 -68.85 12.82
N GLU A 650 -6.92 -68.34 12.62
CA GLU A 650 -5.68 -69.10 12.77
C GLU A 650 -5.40 -69.38 14.25
N LEU A 651 -5.44 -68.32 15.08
CA LEU A 651 -5.32 -68.43 16.54
C LEU A 651 -6.40 -69.36 17.11
N GLN A 652 -7.63 -69.26 16.63
CA GLN A 652 -8.74 -70.13 17.06
C GLN A 652 -8.46 -71.61 16.71
N SER A 653 -7.90 -71.89 15.54
CA SER A 653 -7.56 -73.26 15.13
C SER A 653 -6.44 -73.83 16.01
N LYS A 654 -5.37 -73.06 16.25
CA LYS A 654 -4.26 -73.47 17.12
C LYS A 654 -4.68 -73.65 18.59
N TRP A 655 -5.55 -72.78 19.11
CA TRP A 655 -6.07 -72.92 20.48
C TRP A 655 -6.86 -74.21 20.68
N TYR A 656 -7.73 -74.57 19.71
CA TYR A 656 -8.43 -75.86 19.75
C TYR A 656 -7.50 -77.07 19.61
N GLU A 657 -6.39 -76.97 18.85
CA GLU A 657 -5.37 -78.04 18.81
C GLU A 657 -4.72 -78.24 20.19
N VAL A 658 -4.30 -77.17 20.86
CA VAL A 658 -3.74 -77.21 22.22
C VAL A 658 -4.76 -77.79 23.22
N GLN A 659 -6.03 -77.36 23.18
CA GLN A 659 -7.09 -77.91 24.03
C GLN A 659 -7.34 -79.42 23.79
N HIS A 660 -7.17 -79.92 22.56
CA HIS A 660 -7.27 -81.34 22.25
C HIS A 660 -6.03 -82.16 22.66
N LEU A 661 -4.84 -81.56 22.62
CA LEU A 661 -3.59 -82.23 23.00
C LEU A 661 -3.45 -82.43 24.51
N VAL A 662 -3.98 -81.51 25.33
CA VAL A 662 -3.87 -81.59 26.80
C VAL A 662 -4.42 -82.90 27.39
N PRO A 663 -5.68 -83.33 27.12
CA PRO A 663 -6.18 -84.63 27.58
C PRO A 663 -5.42 -85.84 27.03
N HIS A 664 -4.72 -85.70 25.90
CA HIS A 664 -3.87 -86.76 25.34
C HIS A 664 -2.53 -86.86 26.08
N ARG A 665 -1.93 -85.72 26.46
CA ARG A 665 -0.73 -85.64 27.29
C ARG A 665 -1.00 -86.23 28.68
N ASP A 666 -2.12 -85.86 29.31
CA ASP A 666 -2.61 -86.46 30.56
C ASP A 666 -2.66 -87.99 30.51
N GLN A 667 -3.32 -88.56 29.49
CA GLN A 667 -3.41 -90.01 29.34
C GLN A 667 -2.05 -90.68 29.13
N THR A 668 -1.12 -90.01 28.46
CA THR A 668 0.21 -90.55 28.13
C THR A 668 1.11 -90.53 29.36
N LEU A 669 1.14 -89.41 30.08
CA LEU A 669 1.83 -89.28 31.36
C LEU A 669 1.27 -90.25 32.41
N GLN A 670 -0.05 -90.41 32.51
CA GLN A 670 -0.67 -91.32 33.48
C GLN A 670 -0.40 -92.81 33.16
N LYS A 671 -0.32 -93.19 31.87
CA LYS A 671 0.11 -94.54 31.46
C LYS A 671 1.55 -94.81 31.89
N GLU A 672 2.47 -93.87 31.63
CA GLU A 672 3.87 -94.04 32.01
C GLU A 672 4.06 -93.98 33.54
N MET A 673 3.29 -93.15 34.26
CA MET A 673 3.23 -93.15 35.72
C MET A 673 2.80 -94.51 36.30
N ASN A 674 1.80 -95.16 35.70
CA ASN A 674 1.39 -96.50 36.11
C ASN A 674 2.50 -97.53 35.86
N LYS A 675 3.18 -97.45 34.72
CA LYS A 675 4.35 -98.28 34.37
C LYS A 675 5.53 -98.04 35.32
N GLN A 676 5.89 -96.80 35.63
CA GLN A 676 6.97 -96.50 36.58
C GLN A 676 6.62 -96.93 38.01
N LYS A 677 5.34 -96.86 38.42
CA LYS A 677 4.88 -97.42 39.71
C LYS A 677 4.98 -98.95 39.76
N GLN A 678 4.69 -99.64 38.66
CA GLN A 678 4.94 -101.08 38.53
C GLN A 678 6.44 -101.38 38.58
N ASN A 679 7.27 -100.60 37.87
CA ASN A 679 8.72 -100.73 37.87
C ASN A 679 9.33 -100.52 39.26
N ASP A 680 8.93 -99.49 40.00
CA ASP A 680 9.43 -99.27 41.36
C ASP A 680 8.88 -100.31 42.35
N SER A 681 7.67 -100.85 42.12
CA SER A 681 7.17 -102.01 42.88
C SER A 681 8.03 -103.27 42.65
N LEU A 682 8.44 -103.53 41.40
CA LEU A 682 9.38 -104.61 41.08
C LEU A 682 10.76 -104.36 41.71
N ARG A 683 11.30 -103.14 41.64
CA ARG A 683 12.54 -102.74 42.33
C ARG A 683 12.45 -103.00 43.83
N ILE A 684 11.35 -102.57 44.48
CA ILE A 684 11.12 -102.79 45.92
C ILE A 684 11.01 -104.29 46.24
N LEU A 685 10.27 -105.07 45.44
CA LEU A 685 10.13 -106.51 45.62
C LEU A 685 11.48 -107.24 45.52
N PHE A 686 12.27 -106.93 44.49
CA PHE A 686 13.64 -107.44 44.36
C PHE A 686 14.49 -106.99 45.54
N ALA A 687 14.47 -105.71 45.92
CA ALA A 687 15.28 -105.19 47.01
C ALA A 687 14.92 -105.80 48.37
N GLN A 688 13.64 -106.06 48.65
CA GLN A 688 13.20 -106.75 49.87
C GLN A 688 13.77 -108.17 49.96
N LYS A 689 13.83 -108.89 48.84
CA LYS A 689 14.45 -110.23 48.76
C LYS A 689 15.98 -110.15 48.78
N ALA A 690 16.57 -109.27 47.98
CA ALA A 690 18.01 -109.05 47.85
C ALA A 690 18.66 -108.55 49.15
N ASN A 691 18.02 -107.65 49.89
CA ASN A 691 18.50 -107.18 51.20
C ASN A 691 18.35 -108.23 52.32
N VAL A 692 17.70 -109.37 52.05
CA VAL A 692 17.70 -110.56 52.93
C VAL A 692 18.74 -111.58 52.45
N VAL A 693 18.80 -111.83 51.14
CA VAL A 693 19.70 -112.78 50.47
C VAL A 693 21.17 -112.32 50.50
N GLY A 694 21.47 -111.07 50.14
CA GLY A 694 22.82 -110.50 50.08
C GLY A 694 23.54 -110.54 51.44
N PRO A 695 22.95 -109.99 52.51
CA PRO A 695 23.54 -110.09 53.84
C PRO A 695 23.51 -111.51 54.42
N TRP A 696 22.67 -112.42 53.90
CA TRP A 696 22.78 -113.86 54.22
C TRP A 696 24.02 -114.45 53.54
N ILE A 697 24.26 -114.15 52.26
CA ILE A 697 25.44 -114.57 51.49
C ILE A 697 26.72 -114.05 52.14
N GLU A 698 26.78 -112.77 52.51
CA GLU A 698 27.92 -112.18 53.24
C GLU A 698 28.14 -112.89 54.57
N ARG A 699 27.09 -113.10 55.38
CA ARG A 699 27.23 -113.84 56.65
C ARG A 699 27.62 -115.31 56.45
N GLN A 700 27.37 -115.92 55.30
CA GLN A 700 27.90 -117.25 54.96
C GLN A 700 29.35 -117.17 54.48
N HIS A 701 29.76 -116.15 53.72
CA HIS A 701 31.16 -115.88 53.40
C HIS A 701 31.98 -115.62 54.66
N ASP A 702 31.50 -114.79 55.58
CA ASP A 702 32.12 -114.55 56.89
C ASP A 702 32.15 -115.82 57.76
N GLN A 703 31.17 -116.73 57.62
CA GLN A 703 31.21 -118.03 58.30
C GLN A 703 32.24 -118.99 57.67
N ILE A 704 32.42 -118.97 56.35
CA ILE A 704 33.49 -119.72 55.67
C ILE A 704 34.87 -119.14 56.03
N ALA A 705 35.02 -117.82 55.92
CA ALA A 705 36.25 -117.10 56.21
C ALA A 705 36.62 -117.15 57.69
N SER A 706 35.66 -117.10 58.63
CA SER A 706 35.95 -117.33 60.04
C SER A 706 36.25 -118.79 60.35
N VAL A 707 35.71 -119.74 59.58
CA VAL A 707 36.07 -121.17 59.67
C VAL A 707 37.53 -121.41 59.24
N THR A 708 38.06 -120.71 58.23
CA THR A 708 39.48 -120.80 57.84
C THR A 708 40.42 -119.90 58.64
N VAL A 709 40.02 -118.67 58.98
CA VAL A 709 40.88 -117.67 59.68
C VAL A 709 40.97 -117.91 61.18
N ASN A 710 39.85 -118.17 61.89
CA ASN A 710 39.91 -118.32 63.34
C ASN A 710 40.47 -119.69 63.78
N MET A 711 40.56 -120.67 62.87
CA MET A 711 41.13 -122.01 63.08
C MET A 711 40.71 -122.77 64.38
N GLN A 712 39.57 -122.41 64.98
CA GLN A 712 39.07 -123.07 66.18
C GLN A 712 38.34 -124.37 65.82
N GLY A 713 39.08 -125.47 65.97
CA GLY A 713 38.72 -126.82 65.54
C GLY A 713 39.48 -127.22 64.26
N GLY A 714 39.87 -128.50 64.17
CA GLY A 714 40.69 -129.04 63.08
C GLY A 714 40.06 -128.93 61.69
N LEU A 715 40.87 -129.13 60.66
CA LEU A 715 40.50 -128.94 59.24
C LEU A 715 39.30 -129.79 58.82
N GLU A 716 39.06 -130.94 59.44
CA GLU A 716 37.90 -131.80 59.22
C GLU A 716 36.63 -131.26 59.91
N ALA A 717 36.77 -130.63 61.08
CA ALA A 717 35.68 -129.94 61.76
C ALA A 717 35.36 -128.59 61.08
N GLN A 718 36.33 -128.00 60.38
CA GLN A 718 36.11 -126.92 59.42
C GLN A 718 35.32 -127.49 58.21
N LEU A 719 35.82 -128.54 57.54
CA LEU A 719 35.17 -129.21 56.41
C LEU A 719 33.72 -129.68 56.70
N GLN A 720 33.44 -130.23 57.88
CA GLN A 720 32.08 -130.63 58.23
C GLN A 720 31.15 -129.44 58.49
N ARG A 721 31.67 -128.32 59.03
CA ARG A 721 30.91 -127.05 59.10
C ARG A 721 30.65 -126.49 57.70
N LEU A 722 31.63 -126.56 56.80
CA LEU A 722 31.49 -126.22 55.38
C LEU A 722 30.42 -127.11 54.70
N LYS A 723 30.37 -128.42 54.95
CA LYS A 723 29.33 -129.31 54.41
C LYS A 723 27.93 -129.11 55.03
N THR A 724 27.83 -128.68 56.28
CA THR A 724 26.53 -128.24 56.83
C THR A 724 26.09 -126.92 56.19
N MET A 725 27.03 -126.01 55.89
CA MET A 725 26.75 -124.80 55.10
C MET A 725 26.37 -125.13 53.64
N GLU A 726 26.94 -126.17 53.03
CA GLU A 726 26.54 -126.68 51.71
C GLU A 726 25.07 -127.15 51.69
N GLN A 727 24.61 -127.84 52.74
CA GLN A 727 23.20 -128.22 52.88
C GLN A 727 22.28 -127.02 53.16
N SER A 728 22.76 -126.03 53.94
CA SER A 728 22.08 -124.74 54.14
C SER A 728 21.91 -123.99 52.82
N LEU A 729 22.97 -123.92 52.01
CA LEU A 729 22.98 -123.36 50.65
C LEU A 729 21.95 -124.06 49.74
N ALA A 730 21.93 -125.39 49.74
CA ALA A 730 20.95 -126.17 48.96
C ALA A 730 19.49 -125.89 49.39
N GLN A 731 19.22 -125.74 50.69
CA GLN A 731 17.89 -125.39 51.20
C GLN A 731 17.50 -123.93 50.93
N TYR A 732 18.47 -123.02 50.84
CA TYR A 732 18.23 -121.60 50.60
C TYR A 732 18.13 -121.23 49.11
N LYS A 733 18.58 -122.11 48.21
CA LYS A 733 18.54 -121.96 46.75
C LYS A 733 17.18 -121.50 46.16
N PRO A 734 16.00 -121.96 46.64
CA PRO A 734 14.72 -121.46 46.13
C PRO A 734 14.50 -119.95 46.31
N ASN A 735 15.11 -119.32 47.32
CA ASN A 735 15.05 -117.87 47.50
C ASN A 735 15.88 -117.12 46.43
N ILE A 736 16.93 -117.76 45.89
CA ILE A 736 17.73 -117.26 44.78
C ILE A 736 16.97 -117.42 43.47
N ASP A 737 16.26 -118.54 43.29
CA ASP A 737 15.42 -118.77 42.10
C ASP A 737 14.20 -117.86 42.07
N GLU A 738 13.57 -117.58 43.23
CA GLU A 738 12.55 -116.53 43.34
C GLU A 738 13.13 -115.15 42.97
N LEU A 739 14.34 -114.82 43.47
CA LEU A 739 15.01 -113.57 43.16
C LEU A 739 15.40 -113.44 41.68
N GLU A 740 15.82 -114.51 41.01
CA GLU A 740 16.08 -114.52 39.56
C GLU A 740 14.81 -114.38 38.73
N ASN A 741 13.67 -114.93 39.18
CA ASN A 741 12.39 -114.69 38.51
C ASN A 741 11.97 -113.21 38.64
N ILE A 742 12.15 -112.59 39.81
CA ILE A 742 11.90 -111.15 40.00
C ILE A 742 12.91 -110.31 39.19
N ASN A 743 14.18 -110.71 39.12
CA ASN A 743 15.19 -110.09 38.26
C ASN A 743 14.81 -110.18 36.77
N LYS A 744 14.27 -111.32 36.34
CA LYS A 744 13.78 -111.52 34.97
C LYS A 744 12.59 -110.60 34.68
N GLU A 745 11.63 -110.46 35.58
CA GLU A 745 10.53 -109.49 35.46
C GLU A 745 11.05 -108.05 35.41
N ILE A 746 12.07 -107.71 36.21
CA ILE A 746 12.80 -106.43 36.17
C ILE A 746 13.44 -106.18 34.80
N GLN A 747 14.12 -107.19 34.23
CA GLN A 747 14.77 -107.09 32.93
C GLN A 747 13.77 -107.02 31.77
N GLU A 748 12.66 -107.76 31.83
CA GLU A 748 11.55 -107.69 30.86
C GLU A 748 10.80 -106.35 30.95
N ALA A 749 10.78 -105.71 32.12
CA ALA A 749 10.32 -104.33 32.33
C ALA A 749 11.38 -103.26 31.94
N MET A 750 12.55 -103.67 31.41
CA MET A 750 13.69 -102.81 31.02
C MET A 750 14.25 -101.96 32.16
N ILE A 751 14.29 -102.52 33.38
CA ILE A 751 14.82 -101.88 34.58
C ILE A 751 16.24 -102.40 34.84
N PHE A 752 17.24 -101.52 34.76
CA PHE A 752 18.66 -101.88 34.95
C PHE A 752 19.26 -101.40 36.28
N GLU A 753 18.56 -100.50 36.98
CA GLU A 753 19.01 -99.91 38.24
C GLU A 753 17.98 -100.10 39.35
N ASN A 754 18.46 -100.37 40.57
CA ASN A 754 17.62 -100.54 41.75
C ASN A 754 18.17 -99.78 42.97
N ARG A 755 17.66 -98.57 43.18
CA ARG A 755 18.01 -97.67 44.30
C ARG A 755 17.70 -98.20 45.71
N HIS A 756 16.91 -99.26 45.83
CA HIS A 756 16.45 -99.78 47.12
C HIS A 756 17.36 -100.87 47.71
N THR A 757 18.45 -101.25 47.00
CA THR A 757 19.42 -102.24 47.47
C THR A 757 20.82 -101.96 46.91
N GLY A 758 21.85 -102.26 47.69
CA GLY A 758 23.25 -102.29 47.21
C GLY A 758 23.59 -103.56 46.43
N TYR A 759 22.70 -104.55 46.42
CA TYR A 759 22.89 -105.83 45.75
C TYR A 759 22.22 -105.81 44.38
N THR A 760 22.99 -105.95 43.31
CA THR A 760 22.43 -106.29 42.00
C THR A 760 22.21 -107.80 41.91
N MET A 761 21.42 -108.28 40.95
CA MET A 761 21.34 -109.73 40.74
C MET A 761 22.72 -110.29 40.36
N GLU A 762 23.59 -109.51 39.72
CA GLU A 762 24.96 -109.96 39.46
C GLU A 762 25.82 -110.00 40.74
N THR A 763 25.72 -109.06 41.69
CA THR A 763 26.45 -109.19 42.96
C THR A 763 25.87 -110.24 43.90
N ILE A 764 24.60 -110.64 43.75
CA ILE A 764 24.05 -111.82 44.42
C ILE A 764 24.38 -113.12 43.66
N ARG A 765 24.41 -113.12 42.33
CA ARG A 765 24.82 -114.28 41.52
C ARG A 765 26.30 -114.54 41.71
N VAL A 766 27.17 -113.57 41.44
CA VAL A 766 28.60 -113.62 41.76
C VAL A 766 28.80 -113.79 43.26
N GLY A 767 27.97 -113.20 44.14
CA GLY A 767 28.05 -113.42 45.59
C GLY A 767 27.78 -114.87 45.99
N TRP A 768 26.78 -115.52 45.38
CA TRP A 768 26.32 -116.90 45.61
C TRP A 768 27.19 -117.93 44.90
N GLU A 769 27.64 -117.62 43.68
CA GLU A 769 28.60 -118.41 42.92
C GLU A 769 29.97 -118.31 43.56
N GLN A 770 30.43 -117.12 43.97
CA GLN A 770 31.58 -117.02 44.86
C GLN A 770 31.28 -117.61 46.23
N LEU A 771 30.05 -117.70 46.73
CA LEU A 771 29.80 -118.41 47.99
C LEU A 771 29.95 -119.91 47.79
N GLY A 772 29.40 -120.48 46.72
CA GLY A 772 29.58 -121.89 46.34
C GLY A 772 31.01 -122.21 45.90
N VAL A 773 31.69 -121.29 45.23
CA VAL A 773 33.08 -121.38 44.76
C VAL A 773 34.07 -120.96 45.84
N SER A 774 33.70 -120.21 46.88
CA SER A 774 34.52 -119.96 48.09
C SER A 774 34.26 -121.02 49.15
N LEU A 775 33.09 -121.65 49.14
CA LEU A 775 32.85 -122.89 49.86
C LEU A 775 33.68 -124.00 49.22
N THR A 776 33.53 -124.25 47.92
CA THR A 776 34.35 -125.20 47.15
C THR A 776 35.82 -124.79 47.12
N ARG A 777 36.18 -123.50 47.08
CA ARG A 777 37.58 -123.05 47.11
C ARG A 777 38.15 -123.05 48.51
N ASN A 778 37.47 -122.74 49.60
CA ASN A 778 38.07 -122.96 50.93
C ASN A 778 38.10 -124.45 51.28
N ILE A 779 37.21 -125.27 50.70
CA ILE A 779 37.41 -126.73 50.63
C ILE A 779 38.69 -127.05 49.85
N ASN A 780 38.94 -126.43 48.68
CA ASN A 780 40.15 -126.57 47.84
C ASN A 780 41.32 -125.59 48.19
N GLU A 781 41.28 -124.88 49.32
CA GLU A 781 42.24 -123.81 49.73
C GLU A 781 42.45 -123.77 51.24
N VAL A 782 42.01 -124.82 51.88
CA VAL A 782 42.95 -125.65 52.61
C VAL A 782 44.14 -126.08 51.62
N GLU A 783 44.82 -125.05 50.92
CA GLU A 783 45.88 -124.87 49.80
C GLU A 783 46.63 -123.43 49.56
N ASN A 784 46.37 -122.51 48.53
CA ASN A 784 47.36 -121.59 47.78
C ASN A 784 46.97 -120.15 47.07
N GLN A 785 47.86 -119.10 46.85
CA GLN A 785 47.56 -117.66 46.31
C GLN A 785 48.71 -116.71 45.63
N ILE A 786 48.50 -115.44 45.03
CA ILE A 786 49.57 -114.63 44.22
C ILE A 786 49.87 -113.01 44.04
N LEU A 787 49.29 -112.09 43.15
CA LEU A 787 49.99 -110.98 42.26
C LEU A 787 50.15 -109.36 42.53
N THR A 788 50.26 -108.39 41.52
CA THR A 788 50.93 -106.97 41.59
C THR A 788 50.42 -105.66 40.73
N ARG A 789 51.22 -104.60 40.28
CA ARG A 789 50.93 -103.07 40.09
C ARG A 789 51.75 -102.14 39.04
N ASP A 790 51.34 -100.88 38.56
CA ASP A 790 52.17 -99.62 38.13
C ASP A 790 51.54 -98.16 37.80
N SER A 791 52.23 -97.11 37.16
CA SER A 791 51.95 -95.57 37.14
C SER A 791 52.49 -94.55 35.99
N LYS A 792 52.19 -93.18 35.93
CA LYS A 792 52.66 -92.07 34.91
C LYS A 792 52.42 -90.49 35.18
N GLY A 793 52.90 -89.47 34.36
CA GLY A 793 52.71 -87.92 34.45
C GLY A 793 52.87 -86.93 33.17
N ILE A 794 52.80 -85.52 33.23
CA ILE A 794 52.78 -84.44 32.10
C ILE A 794 53.13 -82.89 32.39
N THR A 795 53.01 -81.86 31.45
CA THR A 795 53.53 -80.39 31.42
C THR A 795 52.70 -79.23 30.64
N GLU A 796 53.20 -77.95 30.41
CA GLU A 796 52.49 -76.61 30.03
C GLU A 796 53.20 -75.56 29.02
N GLU A 797 52.57 -74.42 28.48
CA GLU A 797 53.18 -73.08 27.94
C GLU A 797 52.31 -71.92 27.19
N GLN A 798 52.90 -70.75 26.71
CA GLN A 798 52.54 -69.52 25.85
C GLN A 798 51.36 -68.57 26.24
N MET A 799 50.41 -69.08 27.00
CA MET A 799 49.14 -68.42 27.40
C MET A 799 49.29 -67.20 28.36
N ASN A 800 50.51 -66.69 28.58
CA ASN A 800 50.82 -65.68 29.59
C ASN A 800 50.91 -64.24 29.07
N GLU A 801 51.30 -63.98 27.81
CA GLU A 801 51.87 -62.66 27.45
C GLU A 801 50.85 -61.50 27.48
N PHE A 802 49.75 -61.57 26.73
CA PHE A 802 48.65 -60.61 26.85
C PHE A 802 48.06 -60.56 28.27
N ARG A 803 48.04 -61.72 28.95
CA ARG A 803 47.69 -61.84 30.38
C ARG A 803 48.61 -61.01 31.27
N MET A 804 49.89 -60.83 30.93
CA MET A 804 50.85 -60.08 31.74
C MET A 804 50.65 -58.58 31.66
N SER A 805 50.47 -58.00 30.46
CA SER A 805 50.21 -56.55 30.31
C SER A 805 48.98 -56.09 31.09
N PHE A 806 48.00 -56.97 31.22
CA PHE A 806 46.81 -56.72 32.03
C PHE A 806 47.02 -56.94 33.53
N ASN A 807 47.56 -58.10 33.93
CA ASN A 807 47.93 -58.40 35.33
C ASN A 807 49.00 -57.43 35.89
N HIS A 808 49.65 -56.62 35.05
CA HIS A 808 50.59 -55.56 35.45
C HIS A 808 49.88 -54.37 36.09
N PHE A 809 48.73 -53.97 35.53
CA PHE A 809 47.90 -52.92 36.11
C PHE A 809 46.84 -53.49 37.07
N ASP A 810 46.31 -54.70 36.82
CA ASP A 810 45.51 -55.49 37.78
C ASP A 810 46.42 -56.12 38.83
N LYS A 811 46.94 -55.28 39.74
CA LYS A 811 47.81 -55.71 40.85
C LYS A 811 47.12 -56.71 41.79
N SER A 812 45.79 -56.75 41.74
CA SER A 812 44.92 -57.60 42.57
C SER A 812 44.69 -58.99 41.98
N ARG A 813 45.12 -59.27 40.73
CA ARG A 813 44.84 -60.51 39.97
C ARG A 813 43.35 -60.85 39.85
N THR A 814 42.49 -59.83 39.94
CA THR A 814 41.02 -59.93 39.82
C THR A 814 40.56 -60.15 38.38
N ARG A 815 41.47 -59.97 37.43
CA ARG A 815 41.27 -59.77 36.01
C ARG A 815 40.44 -58.51 35.71
N ARG A 816 40.66 -57.42 36.47
CA ARG A 816 39.94 -56.13 36.40
C ARG A 816 40.84 -54.95 36.82
N LEU A 817 40.54 -53.73 36.36
CA LEU A 817 41.27 -52.48 36.63
C LEU A 817 40.36 -51.42 37.25
N GLU A 818 40.80 -50.69 38.28
CA GLU A 818 39.98 -49.67 38.95
C GLU A 818 40.06 -48.26 38.30
N PRO A 819 39.05 -47.39 38.44
CA PRO A 819 38.99 -46.03 37.87
C PRO A 819 40.22 -45.14 38.10
N LYS A 820 40.95 -45.31 39.22
CA LYS A 820 42.20 -44.58 39.50
C LYS A 820 43.40 -45.14 38.71
N GLU A 821 43.43 -46.45 38.54
CA GLU A 821 44.44 -47.14 37.73
C GLU A 821 44.20 -46.85 36.25
N PHE A 822 42.93 -46.76 35.84
CA PHE A 822 42.54 -46.33 34.50
C PHE A 822 42.84 -44.85 34.25
N ARG A 823 42.61 -43.93 35.20
CA ARG A 823 43.08 -42.52 35.09
C ARG A 823 44.59 -42.44 34.88
N SER A 824 45.35 -43.27 35.59
CA SER A 824 46.81 -43.36 35.43
C SER A 824 47.22 -43.92 34.07
N CYS A 825 46.47 -44.90 33.55
CA CYS A 825 46.67 -45.46 32.21
C CYS A 825 46.38 -44.41 31.12
N LEU A 826 45.25 -43.69 31.19
CA LEU A 826 44.87 -42.64 30.25
C LEU A 826 45.86 -41.46 30.20
N ILE A 827 46.39 -41.04 31.35
CA ILE A 827 47.46 -40.03 31.40
C ILE A 827 48.75 -40.56 30.76
N SER A 828 49.09 -41.83 31.00
CA SER A 828 50.25 -42.49 30.36
C SER A 828 50.08 -42.69 28.84
N LEU A 829 48.84 -42.69 28.35
CA LEU A 829 48.46 -42.73 26.93
C LEU A 829 48.30 -41.33 26.30
N GLY A 830 48.51 -40.26 27.07
CA GLY A 830 48.66 -38.88 26.56
C GLY A 830 47.51 -37.90 26.83
N TYR A 831 46.43 -38.31 27.51
CA TYR A 831 45.30 -37.42 27.80
C TYR A 831 45.61 -36.45 28.94
N ASN A 832 45.46 -35.14 28.67
CA ASN A 832 46.07 -34.07 29.47
C ASN A 832 45.05 -33.37 30.39
N ILE A 833 44.77 -34.00 31.53
CA ILE A 833 43.72 -33.61 32.49
C ILE A 833 44.32 -32.72 33.60
N ARG A 834 43.71 -31.56 33.88
CA ARG A 834 44.23 -30.59 34.87
C ARG A 834 43.70 -30.85 36.28
N ASP A 835 44.56 -30.66 37.29
CA ASP A 835 44.19 -30.72 38.71
C ASP A 835 43.57 -29.40 39.21
N ASP A 836 42.55 -28.94 38.49
CA ASP A 836 41.61 -27.91 38.92
C ASP A 836 40.16 -28.41 38.75
N LYS A 837 39.17 -27.61 39.18
CA LYS A 837 37.76 -28.00 39.10
C LYS A 837 37.23 -28.16 37.66
N GLN A 838 37.99 -27.75 36.64
CA GLN A 838 37.61 -27.93 35.25
C GLN A 838 38.00 -29.34 34.77
N GLY A 839 39.22 -29.79 35.06
CA GLY A 839 39.72 -31.09 34.57
C GLY A 839 39.04 -32.32 35.17
N ASP A 840 38.61 -32.28 36.43
CA ASP A 840 37.81 -33.37 37.02
C ASP A 840 36.44 -33.54 36.33
N ALA A 841 35.85 -32.45 35.84
CA ALA A 841 34.60 -32.48 35.08
C ALA A 841 34.77 -33.06 33.66
N ASP A 842 36.00 -33.09 33.13
CA ASP A 842 36.33 -33.78 31.87
C ASP A 842 36.63 -35.27 32.11
N PHE A 843 37.35 -35.64 33.18
CA PHE A 843 37.64 -37.06 33.46
C PHE A 843 36.39 -37.90 33.70
N GLN A 844 35.42 -37.37 34.47
CA GLN A 844 34.18 -38.07 34.74
C GLN A 844 33.38 -38.37 33.46
N ARG A 845 33.56 -37.57 32.39
CA ARG A 845 32.93 -37.74 31.09
C ARG A 845 33.53 -38.90 30.27
N ILE A 846 34.81 -39.22 30.49
CA ILE A 846 35.50 -40.37 29.85
C ILE A 846 35.10 -41.68 30.54
N MET A 847 35.04 -41.69 31.87
CA MET A 847 34.68 -42.91 32.63
C MET A 847 33.30 -43.45 32.22
N SER A 848 32.32 -42.55 31.99
CA SER A 848 30.98 -42.90 31.51
C SER A 848 30.91 -43.45 30.07
N ILE A 849 32.02 -43.57 29.35
CA ILE A 849 32.08 -44.21 28.01
C ILE A 849 32.61 -45.64 28.12
N VAL A 850 33.57 -45.88 29.03
CA VAL A 850 34.23 -47.19 29.23
C VAL A 850 33.49 -48.03 30.27
N ASP A 851 32.88 -47.36 31.24
CA ASP A 851 32.02 -47.91 32.28
C ASP A 851 30.71 -47.09 32.34
N PRO A 852 29.88 -47.09 31.27
CA PRO A 852 28.60 -46.35 31.23
C PRO A 852 27.61 -46.82 32.30
N ASN A 853 27.84 -48.02 32.84
CA ASN A 853 27.04 -48.64 33.90
C ASN A 853 27.54 -48.29 35.32
N ASN A 854 28.65 -47.52 35.43
CA ASN A 854 29.25 -47.08 36.69
C ASN A 854 29.57 -48.25 37.66
N THR A 855 30.03 -49.37 37.11
CA THR A 855 30.39 -50.60 37.83
C THR A 855 31.65 -50.47 38.69
N GLY A 856 32.50 -49.47 38.40
CA GLY A 856 33.70 -49.15 39.15
C GLY A 856 34.93 -49.99 38.80
N TYR A 857 34.95 -50.68 37.66
CA TYR A 857 36.14 -51.39 37.15
C TYR A 857 36.02 -51.80 35.67
N ILE A 858 37.16 -52.14 35.05
CA ILE A 858 37.29 -52.45 33.60
C ILE A 858 37.99 -53.81 33.42
N THR A 859 37.43 -54.73 32.62
CA THR A 859 38.04 -56.07 32.38
C THR A 859 39.11 -56.03 31.27
N PHE A 860 39.83 -57.13 31.00
CA PHE A 860 40.88 -57.13 29.97
C PHE A 860 40.32 -56.86 28.59
N ASP A 861 39.25 -57.55 28.26
CA ASP A 861 38.62 -57.44 26.95
C ASP A 861 37.91 -56.09 26.82
N SER A 862 37.33 -55.54 27.90
CA SER A 862 36.83 -54.16 27.95
C SER A 862 37.93 -53.10 27.72
N PHE A 863 39.13 -53.34 28.28
CA PHE A 863 40.32 -52.52 28.07
C PHE A 863 40.88 -52.66 26.64
N MET A 864 40.71 -53.83 26.03
CA MET A 864 41.10 -54.12 24.65
C MET A 864 40.12 -53.52 23.63
N ASP A 865 38.82 -53.47 23.95
CA ASP A 865 37.76 -52.88 23.12
C ASP A 865 37.78 -51.33 23.14
N PHE A 866 37.94 -50.70 24.31
CA PHE A 866 37.93 -49.22 24.43
C PHE A 866 38.95 -48.53 23.52
N MET A 867 40.10 -49.16 23.29
CA MET A 867 41.22 -48.64 22.49
C MET A 867 40.91 -48.47 20.98
N THR A 868 39.65 -48.61 20.54
CA THR A 868 39.29 -48.73 19.11
C THR A 868 38.16 -47.83 18.60
N ARG A 869 37.53 -46.95 19.42
CA ARG A 869 36.20 -46.41 19.08
C ARG A 869 35.89 -44.96 19.54
N ASP A 870 36.63 -43.96 19.05
CA ASP A 870 36.39 -42.53 19.39
C ASP A 870 36.56 -41.59 18.16
N ALA A 871 35.49 -41.37 17.37
CA ALA A 871 35.48 -40.44 16.23
C ALA A 871 34.07 -40.07 15.68
N SER A 872 33.88 -38.77 15.38
CA SER A 872 32.81 -38.10 14.58
C SER A 872 31.42 -37.84 15.18
N ASP A 873 30.88 -36.64 14.87
CA ASP A 873 29.71 -35.95 15.47
C ASP A 873 28.56 -35.66 14.46
N GLN A 874 27.39 -35.19 14.94
CA GLN A 874 26.30 -34.60 14.14
C GLN A 874 25.52 -33.47 14.90
N ASP A 875 24.85 -32.60 14.14
CA ASP A 875 24.33 -31.28 14.57
C ASP A 875 22.87 -31.24 15.11
N THR A 876 22.48 -30.11 15.70
CA THR A 876 21.20 -29.90 16.44
C THR A 876 20.32 -28.74 15.91
N ALA A 877 19.04 -28.75 16.30
CA ALA A 877 17.97 -27.91 15.77
C ALA A 877 18.20 -26.38 15.87
N ASP A 878 18.91 -25.89 16.89
CA ASP A 878 19.23 -24.47 17.05
C ASP A 878 19.96 -23.90 15.82
N GLN A 879 20.78 -24.70 15.13
CA GLN A 879 21.49 -24.27 13.92
C GLN A 879 20.54 -23.93 12.75
N ILE A 880 19.38 -24.59 12.68
CA ILE A 880 18.35 -24.30 11.67
C ILE A 880 17.59 -23.01 12.03
N ILE A 881 17.32 -22.77 13.32
CA ILE A 881 16.75 -21.51 13.81
C ILE A 881 17.72 -20.35 13.52
N GLN A 882 19.03 -20.55 13.74
CA GLN A 882 20.10 -19.62 13.35
C GLN A 882 20.04 -19.29 11.85
N SER A 883 19.78 -20.29 11.01
CA SER A 883 19.79 -20.16 9.54
C SER A 883 18.60 -19.35 9.00
N PHE A 884 17.38 -19.57 9.50
CA PHE A 884 16.23 -18.73 9.14
C PHE A 884 16.38 -17.27 9.61
N ARG A 885 17.08 -17.04 10.72
CA ARG A 885 17.38 -15.69 11.24
C ARG A 885 18.23 -14.85 10.28
N VAL A 886 19.11 -15.51 9.52
CA VAL A 886 19.92 -14.88 8.45
C VAL A 886 19.04 -14.52 7.25
N LEU A 887 18.17 -15.43 6.80
CA LEU A 887 17.23 -15.18 5.69
C LEU A 887 16.24 -14.04 5.99
N ALA A 888 15.77 -13.93 7.23
CA ALA A 888 14.96 -12.79 7.69
C ALA A 888 15.77 -11.49 7.90
N ASN A 889 17.07 -11.49 7.62
CA ASN A 889 17.98 -10.36 7.75
C ASN A 889 17.93 -9.74 9.17
N ASN A 890 17.99 -10.62 10.18
CA ASN A 890 17.86 -10.35 11.62
C ASN A 890 16.55 -9.70 12.10
N LYS A 891 15.50 -9.61 11.26
CA LYS A 891 14.17 -9.19 11.70
C LYS A 891 13.46 -10.35 12.42
N PRO A 892 12.59 -10.09 13.43
CA PRO A 892 11.82 -11.12 14.13
C PRO A 892 10.64 -11.67 13.29
N PHE A 893 10.54 -11.28 12.02
CA PHE A 893 9.59 -11.75 11.04
C PHE A 893 10.26 -11.81 9.67
N ILE A 894 9.77 -12.69 8.80
CA ILE A 894 10.11 -12.73 7.37
C ILE A 894 8.86 -12.31 6.58
N THR A 895 8.99 -11.75 5.38
CA THR A 895 7.81 -11.39 4.57
C THR A 895 7.54 -12.44 3.50
N ALA A 896 6.29 -12.53 3.05
CA ALA A 896 5.92 -13.41 1.94
C ALA A 896 6.73 -13.15 0.66
N ASP A 897 7.18 -11.91 0.45
CA ASP A 897 7.98 -11.54 -0.73
C ASP A 897 9.46 -11.94 -0.60
N ILE A 898 10.03 -11.94 0.62
CA ILE A 898 11.38 -12.49 0.88
C ILE A 898 11.36 -14.02 0.73
N LEU A 899 10.34 -14.70 1.25
CA LEU A 899 10.18 -16.13 1.02
C LEU A 899 10.05 -16.45 -0.48
N ARG A 900 9.38 -15.61 -1.27
CA ARG A 900 9.24 -15.76 -2.74
C ARG A 900 10.48 -15.34 -3.55
N SER A 901 11.42 -14.57 -2.99
CA SER A 901 12.68 -14.25 -3.66
C SER A 901 13.78 -15.27 -3.35
N GLU A 902 13.87 -15.71 -2.09
CA GLU A 902 14.98 -16.56 -1.62
C GLU A 902 14.69 -18.08 -1.67
N LEU A 903 13.42 -18.50 -1.76
CA LEU A 903 13.04 -19.93 -1.83
C LEU A 903 12.32 -20.26 -3.15
N PRO A 904 12.43 -21.51 -3.66
CA PRO A 904 11.68 -21.97 -4.83
C PRO A 904 10.16 -21.79 -4.65
N PRO A 905 9.39 -21.48 -5.70
CA PRO A 905 7.99 -21.03 -5.58
C PRO A 905 7.10 -21.94 -4.72
N ASP A 906 7.26 -23.26 -4.87
CA ASP A 906 6.48 -24.28 -4.17
C ASP A 906 6.76 -24.26 -2.65
N GLN A 907 8.03 -24.08 -2.27
CA GLN A 907 8.50 -24.05 -0.87
C GLN A 907 8.25 -22.68 -0.24
N ALA A 908 8.43 -21.60 -1.01
CA ALA A 908 8.00 -20.26 -0.63
C ALA A 908 6.52 -20.25 -0.27
N GLN A 909 5.66 -20.76 -1.17
CA GLN A 909 4.23 -20.80 -0.96
C GLN A 909 3.81 -21.75 0.19
N TYR A 910 4.53 -22.87 0.40
CA TYR A 910 4.34 -23.74 1.57
C TYR A 910 4.62 -23.01 2.89
N CYS A 911 5.78 -22.34 3.01
CA CYS A 911 6.11 -21.51 4.17
C CYS A 911 5.09 -20.39 4.38
N ILE A 912 4.65 -19.72 3.31
CA ILE A 912 3.66 -18.63 3.36
C ILE A 912 2.26 -19.11 3.78
N GLN A 913 1.90 -20.37 3.50
CA GLN A 913 0.65 -20.97 3.98
C GLN A 913 0.74 -21.52 5.42
N ARG A 914 1.95 -21.78 5.94
CA ARG A 914 2.16 -22.47 7.23
C ARG A 914 2.70 -21.57 8.34
N MET A 915 3.41 -20.50 8.02
CA MET A 915 3.84 -19.49 8.98
C MET A 915 2.66 -18.59 9.36
N GLN A 916 2.52 -18.28 10.65
CA GLN A 916 1.45 -17.40 11.12
C GLN A 916 1.75 -15.92 10.82
N PRO A 917 0.74 -15.07 10.57
CA PRO A 917 0.95 -13.64 10.40
C PRO A 917 1.53 -13.01 11.67
N TYR A 918 2.66 -12.32 11.54
CA TYR A 918 3.36 -11.73 12.69
C TYR A 918 2.59 -10.54 13.27
N ARG A 919 2.19 -10.62 14.55
CA ARG A 919 1.36 -9.61 15.25
C ARG A 919 2.13 -8.76 16.27
N GLY A 920 3.44 -8.59 16.09
CA GLY A 920 4.25 -7.68 16.91
C GLY A 920 3.93 -6.19 16.65
N PRO A 921 4.44 -5.27 17.50
CA PRO A 921 4.21 -3.82 17.33
C PRO A 921 4.80 -3.25 16.04
N ASP A 922 5.79 -3.93 15.44
CA ASP A 922 6.47 -3.55 14.20
C ASP A 922 5.85 -4.20 12.94
N ALA A 923 4.63 -4.76 13.04
CA ALA A 923 4.02 -5.58 11.99
C ALA A 923 3.77 -4.81 10.69
N VAL A 924 4.49 -5.20 9.63
CA VAL A 924 4.28 -4.72 8.26
C VAL A 924 3.24 -5.61 7.55
N HIS A 925 2.47 -5.04 6.63
CA HIS A 925 1.43 -5.75 5.89
C HIS A 925 2.03 -6.90 5.05
N GLY A 926 1.87 -8.15 5.49
CA GLY A 926 2.47 -9.35 4.87
C GLY A 926 3.66 -9.97 5.61
N ALA A 927 3.89 -9.60 6.89
CA ALA A 927 4.87 -10.21 7.77
C ALA A 927 4.41 -11.58 8.34
N LEU A 928 5.34 -12.53 8.46
CA LEU A 928 5.15 -13.91 8.86
C LEU A 928 6.20 -14.31 9.92
N ASP A 929 5.82 -15.14 10.90
CA ASP A 929 6.75 -15.64 11.92
C ASP A 929 7.39 -16.97 11.49
N TYR A 930 8.72 -16.96 11.33
CA TYR A 930 9.53 -18.14 11.04
C TYR A 930 10.07 -18.81 12.32
N THR A 931 10.02 -18.12 13.46
CA THR A 931 10.46 -18.63 14.77
C THR A 931 9.48 -19.68 15.23
N SER A 932 8.19 -19.31 15.33
CA SER A 932 7.12 -20.25 15.70
C SER A 932 6.99 -21.40 14.70
N PHE A 933 7.31 -21.19 13.42
CA PHE A 933 7.36 -22.24 12.40
C PHE A 933 8.54 -23.21 12.61
N SER A 934 9.71 -22.69 12.99
CA SER A 934 10.89 -23.52 13.28
C SER A 934 10.69 -24.36 14.55
N THR A 935 10.10 -23.78 15.60
CA THR A 935 9.73 -24.53 16.81
C THR A 935 8.61 -25.54 16.51
N ALA A 936 7.58 -25.17 15.73
CA ALA A 936 6.52 -26.09 15.33
C ALA A 936 7.01 -27.25 14.42
N LEU A 937 8.16 -27.11 13.75
CA LEU A 937 8.79 -28.21 13.01
C LEU A 937 9.41 -29.29 13.92
N TYR A 938 9.70 -28.95 15.17
CA TYR A 938 10.20 -29.86 16.21
C TYR A 938 9.18 -30.12 17.34
N GLY A 939 8.06 -29.40 17.35
CA GLY A 939 6.95 -29.53 18.29
C GLY A 939 7.16 -28.72 19.57
N GLU A 940 6.31 -27.71 19.81
CA GLU A 940 6.16 -27.16 21.16
C GLU A 940 5.45 -28.19 22.04
N SER A 941 6.03 -28.47 23.21
CA SER A 941 5.48 -29.42 24.19
C SER A 941 4.62 -28.67 25.20
N ASP A 942 3.42 -29.16 25.50
CA ASP A 942 2.55 -28.58 26.54
C ASP A 942 3.23 -28.59 27.92
N LEU A 943 3.53 -27.41 28.48
CA LEU A 943 3.88 -27.19 29.89
C LEU A 943 3.69 -25.73 30.34
#